data_AF-A0A4R2P0Y7-F1
#
_entry.id   AF-A0A4R2P0Y7-F1
#
_cell.length_a   1.000
_cell.length_b   1.000
_cell.length_c   1.000
_cell.angle_alpha   90.00
_cell.angle_beta   90.00
_cell.angle_gamma   90.00
#
_symmetry.space_group_name_H-M   'P 1'
#
loop_
_entity.id
_entity.type
_entity.pdbx_description
1 polymer ?
#
loop_
_entity_poly.entity_id
_entity_poly.type
_entity_poly.pdbx_seq_one_letter_code
_entity_poly.pdbx_strand_id
1 'polypeptide(L)'
;MKLQVQGRAGTGRGMFGSGVTDSVLLETAAGSVLLAGTDRNGGLLSFAIRTDGTLDPMQALPFAPAVADSVTGRLALAADERGPVLFVGGGDTALIGYRVGADGQLGDVVTLDRDTARDRIAAGDDALLRAWSLQGDAGTGLLPTGDWQTGTVGLHVAQQGDSARVLALSGADDNLAVMARDGSGTLTRYGAIHGLGIAAPTALEVVETDQGCWAIVAGAESGSLSVLELQADGTVRATDHVLDTLGTRFAGVQALASVRYGAANLVVAGGSDQGLTLFLLSEAGRLIWLDSLADPTGDTLYNITTLSATVTGDTLVVTAGSQRDPGLAIVTAALDGLGLVGEQAMGGPDDDILIATPDTPILTGGGGAGVFVLRMQEGPVMVSDFQPGLDRLDLSDLPMLRAPGQLDITPTVDGALIGYRGFTAQILSFDGMSLSAADLFGATFPWPDRLFFVDGELTGGGQSAGGASGGSDPPAPLDGPHVLGPDGAGLGETMIVFQPDDGGTPVLIETDAAGGFTLPDNAAGTLDLTRFHTGGDPAITAADALEVLRMAVGLAPSFGAARPQDFIAADIDGSGQVTAADALGVLRHAVGLDSDHAPHWVFVDSAADLNGIDARNVAYETGVTLAGLEPAQDLSVTGILLGNIGDTA
;
A
#
# COMPACT_ATOMS: atom_id res chain seq x y z
N MET A 1 2.91 -20.32 13.10
CA MET A 1 1.98 -19.28 13.66
C MET A 1 0.66 -19.22 12.88
N LYS A 2 -0.52 -19.28 13.52
CA LYS A 2 -1.84 -19.14 12.87
C LYS A 2 -2.82 -18.33 13.72
N LEU A 3 -3.57 -17.43 13.09
CA LEU A 3 -4.65 -16.65 13.69
C LEU A 3 -5.89 -17.52 13.92
N GLN A 4 -6.49 -17.39 15.10
CA GLN A 4 -7.67 -18.16 15.50
C GLN A 4 -8.66 -17.27 16.27
N VAL A 5 -9.92 -17.28 15.84
CA VAL A 5 -10.99 -16.61 16.59
C VAL A 5 -11.30 -17.39 17.87
N GLN A 6 -11.18 -16.75 19.03
CA GLN A 6 -11.52 -17.33 20.33
C GLN A 6 -12.96 -17.01 20.75
N GLY A 7 -13.53 -15.93 20.21
CA GLY A 7 -14.89 -15.51 20.50
C GLY A 7 -15.01 -13.99 20.53
N ARG A 8 -15.98 -13.49 21.30
CA ARG A 8 -16.21 -12.05 21.48
C ARG A 8 -16.36 -11.70 22.94
N ALA A 9 -15.78 -10.57 23.33
CA ALA A 9 -15.97 -9.95 24.64
C ALA A 9 -16.96 -8.79 24.53
N GLY A 10 -17.91 -8.76 25.47
CA GLY A 10 -18.85 -7.66 25.58
C GLY A 10 -19.43 -7.60 26.98
N THR A 11 -20.14 -6.52 27.28
CA THR A 11 -20.72 -6.31 28.62
C THR A 11 -22.16 -6.82 28.75
N GLY A 12 -22.70 -7.43 27.69
CA GLY A 12 -24.09 -7.90 27.62
C GLY A 12 -25.14 -6.77 27.57
N ARG A 13 -24.70 -5.51 27.50
CA ARG A 13 -25.56 -4.32 27.41
C ARG A 13 -25.53 -3.79 25.98
N GLY A 14 -26.66 -3.90 25.28
CA GLY A 14 -26.77 -3.56 23.86
C GLY A 14 -26.26 -2.16 23.49
N MET A 15 -26.41 -1.17 24.38
CA MET A 15 -25.97 0.21 24.12
C MET A 15 -24.43 0.40 24.07
N PHE A 16 -23.65 -0.56 24.56
CA PHE A 16 -22.19 -0.51 24.53
C PHE A 16 -21.59 -1.59 23.62
N GLY A 17 -22.42 -2.49 23.11
CA GLY A 17 -21.97 -3.59 22.27
C GLY A 17 -21.69 -3.14 20.85
N SER A 18 -22.61 -2.43 20.21
CA SER A 18 -22.46 -2.04 18.80
C SER A 18 -21.65 -0.76 18.62
N GLY A 19 -20.85 -0.68 17.56
CA GLY A 19 -20.21 0.56 17.13
C GLY A 19 -19.02 0.96 18.00
N VAL A 20 -18.16 0.00 18.36
CA VAL A 20 -16.85 0.31 18.93
C VAL A 20 -16.05 1.07 17.86
N THR A 21 -15.68 2.30 18.15
CA THR A 21 -15.03 3.21 17.20
C THR A 21 -13.51 3.22 17.36
N ASP A 22 -13.03 2.95 18.57
CA ASP A 22 -11.59 2.94 18.87
C ASP A 22 -11.29 2.13 20.13
N SER A 23 -10.04 1.69 20.25
CA SER A 23 -9.53 0.91 21.38
C SER A 23 -8.06 1.24 21.65
N VAL A 24 -7.68 1.28 22.92
CA VAL A 24 -6.31 1.54 23.36
C VAL A 24 -5.94 0.62 24.51
N LEU A 25 -4.68 0.16 24.51
CA LEU A 25 -4.11 -0.61 25.60
C LEU A 25 -3.48 0.30 26.64
N LEU A 26 -3.67 -0.05 27.90
CA LEU A 26 -3.04 0.59 29.05
C LEU A 26 -2.39 -0.46 29.94
N GLU A 27 -1.09 -0.36 30.13
CA GLU A 27 -0.39 -1.14 31.14
C GLU A 27 -0.61 -0.54 32.53
N THR A 28 -1.08 -1.36 33.47
CA THR A 28 -1.31 -0.97 34.86
C THR A 28 -0.57 -1.89 35.81
N ALA A 29 -0.51 -1.52 37.10
CA ALA A 29 0.02 -2.40 38.13
C ALA A 29 -0.80 -3.70 38.30
N ALA A 30 -2.05 -3.72 37.82
CA ALA A 30 -2.93 -4.89 37.82
C ALA A 30 -2.80 -5.76 36.55
N GLY A 31 -1.97 -5.34 35.58
CA GLY A 31 -1.80 -5.97 34.26
C GLY A 31 -2.33 -5.10 33.12
N SER A 32 -2.33 -5.65 31.91
CA SER A 32 -2.81 -4.99 30.70
C SER A 32 -4.33 -4.82 30.74
N VAL A 33 -4.78 -3.59 30.49
CA VAL A 33 -6.19 -3.20 30.43
C VAL A 33 -6.48 -2.68 29.03
N LEU A 34 -7.51 -3.23 28.40
CA LEU A 34 -8.04 -2.70 27.14
C LEU A 34 -9.16 -1.71 27.45
N LEU A 35 -9.05 -0.50 26.90
CA LEU A 35 -10.07 0.53 26.97
C LEU A 35 -10.67 0.70 25.57
N ALA A 36 -11.98 0.56 25.45
CA ALA A 36 -12.69 0.69 24.18
C ALA A 36 -13.78 1.76 24.26
N GLY A 37 -13.97 2.50 23.18
CA GLY A 37 -14.95 3.57 23.07
C GLY A 37 -15.95 3.29 21.96
N THR A 38 -17.18 3.77 22.14
CA THR A 38 -18.21 3.75 21.10
C THR A 38 -18.52 5.16 20.61
N ASP A 39 -19.54 5.28 19.76
CA ASP A 39 -20.10 6.58 19.37
C ASP A 39 -20.59 7.42 20.57
N ARG A 40 -20.91 8.69 20.30
CA ARG A 40 -21.41 9.66 21.29
C ARG A 40 -22.67 9.23 22.05
N ASN A 41 -23.43 8.26 21.55
CA ASN A 41 -24.66 7.78 22.18
C ASN A 41 -24.41 6.58 23.13
N GLY A 42 -23.20 6.00 23.11
CA GLY A 42 -22.81 4.90 23.97
C GLY A 42 -21.93 5.35 25.14
N GLY A 43 -20.70 4.85 25.19
CA GLY A 43 -19.78 5.09 26.30
C GLY A 43 -18.42 4.42 26.15
N LEU A 44 -17.79 4.19 27.29
CA LEU A 44 -16.52 3.51 27.43
C LEU A 44 -16.70 2.12 28.04
N LEU A 45 -15.83 1.22 27.62
CA LEU A 45 -15.69 -0.12 28.14
C LEU A 45 -14.25 -0.34 28.60
N SER A 46 -14.07 -1.05 29.71
CA SER A 46 -12.75 -1.53 30.13
C SER A 46 -12.76 -3.04 30.33
N PHE A 47 -11.67 -3.68 29.92
CA PHE A 47 -11.46 -5.12 30.02
C PHE A 47 -10.08 -5.42 30.59
N ALA A 48 -9.99 -6.36 31.51
CA ALA A 48 -8.71 -6.92 31.93
C ALA A 48 -8.31 -8.01 30.93
N ILE A 49 -7.08 -7.95 30.42
CA ILE A 49 -6.54 -8.99 29.56
C ILE A 49 -5.92 -10.06 30.46
N ARG A 50 -6.44 -11.28 30.37
CA ARG A 50 -5.93 -12.42 31.12
C ARG A 50 -4.75 -13.06 30.40
N THR A 51 -3.97 -13.83 31.15
CA THR A 51 -2.77 -14.51 30.63
C THR A 51 -3.08 -15.57 29.56
N ASP A 52 -4.32 -16.02 29.49
CA ASP A 52 -4.82 -16.94 28.45
C ASP A 52 -5.41 -16.18 27.23
N GLY A 53 -5.24 -14.86 27.19
CA GLY A 53 -5.72 -13.98 26.12
C GLY A 53 -7.21 -13.66 26.16
N THR A 54 -7.95 -14.15 27.17
CA THR A 54 -9.36 -13.79 27.35
C THR A 54 -9.52 -12.37 27.90
N LEU A 55 -10.64 -11.74 27.57
CA LEU A 55 -11.00 -10.41 28.07
C LEU A 55 -12.08 -10.51 29.14
N ASP A 56 -11.75 -10.08 30.35
CA ASP A 56 -12.69 -10.00 31.45
C ASP A 56 -13.28 -8.59 31.53
N PRO A 57 -14.60 -8.40 31.32
CA PRO A 57 -15.21 -7.08 31.38
C PRO A 57 -15.13 -6.52 32.80
N MET A 58 -14.57 -5.31 32.91
CA MET A 58 -14.37 -4.62 34.18
C MET A 58 -15.43 -3.56 34.43
N GLN A 59 -15.68 -2.71 33.43
CA GLN A 59 -16.60 -1.58 33.56
C GLN A 59 -17.27 -1.25 32.21
N ALA A 60 -18.50 -0.75 32.30
CA ALA A 60 -19.18 -0.06 31.21
C ALA A 60 -19.67 1.29 31.73
N LEU A 61 -19.17 2.38 31.16
CA LEU A 61 -19.43 3.74 31.60
C LEU A 61 -20.07 4.55 30.45
N PRO A 62 -21.38 4.86 30.50
CA PRO A 62 -21.99 5.72 29.51
C PRO A 62 -21.39 7.12 29.55
N PHE A 63 -21.31 7.76 28.38
CA PHE A 63 -20.93 9.16 28.33
C PHE A 63 -21.97 9.99 29.09
N ALA A 64 -21.49 10.83 30.02
CA ALA A 64 -22.35 11.83 30.64
C ALA A 64 -22.86 12.80 29.54
N PRO A 65 -24.08 13.34 29.63
CA PRO A 65 -24.61 14.25 28.61
C PRO A 65 -23.70 15.44 28.31
N ALA A 66 -22.97 15.94 29.32
CA ALA A 66 -22.02 17.04 29.15
C ALA A 66 -20.73 16.66 28.39
N VAL A 67 -20.43 15.36 28.25
CA VAL A 67 -19.27 14.84 27.52
C VAL A 67 -19.66 14.36 26.12
N ALA A 68 -20.85 13.77 25.98
CA ALA A 68 -21.33 13.16 24.75
C ALA A 68 -21.21 14.07 23.52
N ASP A 69 -21.53 15.36 23.65
CA ASP A 69 -21.47 16.33 22.54
C ASP A 69 -20.03 16.63 22.06
N SER A 70 -19.02 16.31 22.86
CA SER A 70 -17.61 16.52 22.53
C SER A 70 -16.88 15.26 22.10
N VAL A 71 -17.54 14.09 22.12
CA VAL A 71 -16.92 12.81 21.77
C VAL A 71 -16.60 12.77 20.28
N THR A 72 -15.34 12.50 19.95
CA THR A 72 -14.87 12.39 18.55
C THR A 72 -14.96 10.96 17.99
N GLY A 73 -15.11 9.97 18.88
CA GLY A 73 -15.01 8.56 18.53
C GLY A 73 -13.57 8.03 18.50
N ARG A 74 -12.57 8.87 18.81
CA ARG A 74 -11.16 8.48 18.96
C ARG A 74 -10.73 8.49 20.42
N LEU A 75 -9.78 7.64 20.76
CA LEU A 75 -9.21 7.49 22.10
C LEU A 75 -7.73 7.85 22.11
N ALA A 76 -7.31 8.56 23.15
CA ALA A 76 -5.90 8.85 23.38
C ALA A 76 -5.59 8.87 24.88
N LEU A 77 -4.50 8.21 25.26
CA LEU A 77 -3.99 8.23 26.63
C LEU A 77 -2.91 9.30 26.77
N ALA A 78 -3.00 10.09 27.82
CA ALA A 78 -1.89 10.87 28.36
C ALA A 78 -1.96 10.85 29.89
N ALA A 79 -0.90 11.25 30.59
CA ALA A 79 -0.87 11.22 32.05
C ALA A 79 -0.66 12.61 32.63
N ASP A 80 -1.25 12.92 33.77
CA ASP A 80 -0.90 14.09 34.58
C ASP A 80 -0.26 13.66 35.92
N GLU A 81 0.01 14.63 36.80
CA GLU A 81 0.61 14.35 38.13
C GLU A 81 -0.19 13.36 38.98
N ARG A 82 -1.48 13.15 38.67
CA ARG A 82 -2.40 12.27 39.38
C ARG A 82 -2.63 10.94 38.64
N GLY A 83 -1.99 10.70 37.49
CA GLY A 83 -2.04 9.44 36.75
C GLY A 83 -2.64 9.55 35.34
N PRO A 84 -2.94 8.41 34.69
CA PRO A 84 -3.43 8.36 33.32
C PRO A 84 -4.84 8.94 33.17
N VAL A 85 -5.07 9.58 32.03
CA VAL A 85 -6.32 10.16 31.57
C VAL A 85 -6.59 9.66 30.15
N LEU A 86 -7.75 9.04 29.95
CA LEU A 86 -8.25 8.66 28.63
C LEU A 86 -9.05 9.82 28.05
N PHE A 87 -8.48 10.53 27.08
CA PHE A 87 -9.17 11.55 26.32
C PHE A 87 -10.09 10.91 25.28
N VAL A 88 -11.31 11.44 25.22
CA VAL A 88 -12.41 10.93 24.36
C VAL A 88 -13.00 12.01 23.48
N GLY A 89 -12.65 13.27 23.76
CA GLY A 89 -13.24 14.42 23.12
C GLY A 89 -12.53 15.73 23.42
N GLY A 90 -12.96 16.79 22.75
CA GLY A 90 -12.49 18.15 22.99
C GLY A 90 -13.45 19.19 22.41
N GLY A 91 -13.53 20.34 23.07
CA GLY A 91 -14.21 21.52 22.55
C GLY A 91 -13.20 22.62 22.20
N ASP A 92 -13.70 23.83 21.94
CA ASP A 92 -12.87 25.00 21.60
C ASP A 92 -11.90 25.40 22.73
N THR A 93 -12.27 25.13 23.99
CA THR A 93 -11.54 25.62 25.16
C THR A 93 -10.82 24.54 25.97
N ALA A 94 -11.21 23.27 25.85
CA ALA A 94 -10.63 22.20 26.65
C ALA A 94 -10.71 20.83 25.98
N LEU A 95 -9.76 19.96 26.31
CA LEU A 95 -9.83 18.52 26.10
C LEU A 95 -10.61 17.87 27.24
N ILE A 96 -11.35 16.81 26.93
CA ILE A 96 -12.23 16.11 27.87
C ILE A 96 -11.89 14.63 27.87
N GLY A 97 -11.73 14.07 29.07
CA GLY A 97 -11.38 12.66 29.25
C GLY A 97 -11.86 12.11 30.59
N TYR A 98 -11.49 10.87 30.87
CA TYR A 98 -11.76 10.19 32.13
C TYR A 98 -10.46 9.75 32.77
N ARG A 99 -10.33 9.98 34.08
CA ARG A 99 -9.17 9.47 34.83
C ARG A 99 -9.22 7.95 34.86
N VAL A 100 -8.08 7.29 34.66
CA VAL A 100 -7.97 5.84 34.80
C VAL A 100 -7.25 5.52 36.11
N GLY A 101 -7.88 4.70 36.95
CA GLY A 101 -7.31 4.23 38.21
C GLY A 101 -6.17 3.25 37.99
N ALA A 102 -5.35 3.04 39.04
CA ALA A 102 -4.28 2.03 39.01
C ALA A 102 -4.79 0.59 38.86
N ASP A 103 -6.08 0.39 39.11
CA ASP A 103 -6.84 -0.84 38.92
C ASP A 103 -7.53 -0.92 37.54
N GLY A 104 -7.25 0.02 36.63
CA GLY A 104 -7.84 0.04 35.28
C GLY A 104 -9.28 0.57 35.20
N GLN A 105 -9.88 0.98 36.32
CA GLN A 105 -11.25 1.51 36.35
C GLN A 105 -11.29 2.97 35.89
N LEU A 106 -12.32 3.33 35.14
CA LEU A 106 -12.62 4.69 34.70
C LEU A 106 -13.30 5.46 35.85
N GLY A 107 -12.68 6.57 36.23
CA GLY A 107 -13.09 7.46 37.31
C GLY A 107 -13.71 8.77 36.82
N ASP A 108 -13.38 9.87 37.51
CA ASP A 108 -13.98 11.18 37.26
C ASP A 108 -13.62 11.75 35.89
N VAL A 109 -14.53 12.58 35.35
CA VAL A 109 -14.28 13.40 34.16
C VAL A 109 -13.17 14.41 34.45
N VAL A 110 -12.20 14.48 33.54
CA VAL A 110 -11.11 15.45 33.54
C VAL A 110 -11.32 16.41 32.39
N THR A 111 -11.31 17.70 32.69
CA THR A 111 -11.30 18.78 31.70
C THR A 111 -9.95 19.46 31.77
N LEU A 112 -9.20 19.43 30.67
CA LEU A 112 -7.89 20.05 30.54
C LEU A 112 -8.01 21.25 29.61
N ASP A 113 -7.85 22.44 30.18
CA ASP A 113 -7.81 23.70 29.44
C ASP A 113 -6.76 23.66 28.31
N ARG A 114 -7.12 24.18 27.13
CA ARG A 114 -6.28 24.08 25.94
C ARG A 114 -4.97 24.86 26.06
N ASP A 115 -4.93 25.97 26.78
CA ASP A 115 -3.68 26.71 26.98
C ASP A 115 -2.76 25.93 27.92
N THR A 116 -3.30 25.32 28.97
CA THR A 116 -2.54 24.40 29.84
C THR A 116 -2.01 23.19 29.06
N ALA A 117 -2.82 22.63 28.15
CA ALA A 117 -2.37 21.55 27.29
C ALA A 117 -1.24 21.97 26.34
N ARG A 118 -1.31 23.17 25.75
CA ARG A 118 -0.24 23.73 24.92
C ARG A 118 1.06 23.90 25.68
N ASP A 119 1.01 24.41 26.91
CA ASP A 119 2.20 24.58 27.75
C ASP A 119 2.88 23.23 28.02
N ARG A 120 2.09 22.19 28.29
CA ARG A 120 2.61 20.83 28.49
C ARG A 120 3.18 20.21 27.21
N ILE A 121 2.51 20.38 26.08
CA ILE A 121 3.00 19.94 24.77
C ILE A 121 4.33 20.62 24.45
N ALA A 122 4.43 21.94 24.69
CA ALA A 122 5.67 22.69 24.52
C ALA A 122 6.79 22.22 25.48
N ALA A 123 6.42 21.71 26.66
CA ALA A 123 7.34 21.10 27.62
C ALA A 123 7.74 19.65 27.29
N GLY A 124 7.25 19.07 26.19
CA GLY A 124 7.64 17.73 25.72
C GLY A 124 6.63 16.62 25.98
N ASP A 125 5.36 16.94 26.29
CA ASP A 125 4.32 15.93 26.51
C ASP A 125 3.75 15.39 25.18
N ASP A 126 4.39 14.35 24.65
CA ASP A 126 4.07 13.75 23.35
C ASP A 126 2.75 12.97 23.35
N ALA A 127 2.43 12.32 24.47
CA ALA A 127 1.15 11.64 24.65
C ALA A 127 -0.01 12.65 24.59
N LEU A 128 0.17 13.81 25.22
CA LEU A 128 -0.81 14.89 25.13
C LEU A 128 -0.84 15.55 23.75
N LEU A 129 0.27 15.61 23.01
CA LEU A 129 0.28 16.06 21.62
C LEU A 129 -0.57 15.13 20.74
N ARG A 130 -0.42 13.80 20.89
CA ARG A 130 -1.30 12.82 20.21
C ARG A 130 -2.76 13.01 20.61
N ALA A 131 -3.04 13.14 21.90
CA ALA A 131 -4.40 13.37 22.39
C ALA A 131 -4.98 14.71 21.90
N TRP A 132 -4.17 15.74 21.73
CA TRP A 132 -4.63 17.01 21.17
C TRP A 132 -5.11 16.83 19.73
N SER A 133 -4.26 16.22 18.88
CA SER A 133 -4.53 16.11 17.45
C SER A 133 -5.67 15.15 17.11
N LEU A 134 -5.84 14.07 17.86
CA LEU A 134 -6.96 13.12 17.65
C LEU A 134 -8.31 13.66 18.13
N GLN A 135 -8.32 14.74 18.93
CA GLN A 135 -9.54 15.27 19.57
C GLN A 135 -10.01 16.60 18.96
N GLY A 136 -9.38 17.06 17.88
CA GLY A 136 -9.88 18.15 17.05
C GLY A 136 -8.80 18.87 16.24
N ASP A 137 -9.25 19.75 15.34
CA ASP A 137 -8.41 20.27 14.26
C ASP A 137 -7.63 21.55 14.61
N ALA A 138 -7.55 21.90 15.89
CA ALA A 138 -6.91 23.13 16.32
C ALA A 138 -5.38 22.99 16.28
N GLY A 139 -4.68 24.04 15.85
CA GLY A 139 -3.21 24.08 15.95
C GLY A 139 -2.71 24.17 17.40
N THR A 140 -1.58 23.50 17.68
CA THR A 140 -0.90 23.57 18.98
C THR A 140 -0.14 24.88 19.19
N GLY A 141 0.16 25.61 18.12
CA GLY A 141 1.02 26.79 18.13
C GLY A 141 2.52 26.45 18.15
N LEU A 142 2.88 25.24 18.57
CA LEU A 142 4.23 24.71 18.49
C LEU A 142 4.56 24.18 17.08
N LEU A 143 3.65 23.38 16.52
CA LEU A 143 3.83 22.79 15.19
C LEU A 143 3.30 23.74 14.11
N PRO A 144 3.88 23.72 12.90
CA PRO A 144 3.41 24.54 11.78
C PRO A 144 1.98 24.19 11.40
N THR A 145 1.11 25.19 11.22
CA THR A 145 -0.28 24.97 10.79
C THR A 145 -0.34 24.50 9.34
N GLY A 146 -1.20 23.53 9.04
CA GLY A 146 -1.47 23.06 7.68
C GLY A 146 -2.58 22.01 7.67
N ASP A 147 -2.90 21.45 6.51
CA ASP A 147 -4.05 20.53 6.37
C ASP A 147 -3.88 19.20 7.12
N TRP A 148 -2.66 18.84 7.51
CA TRP A 148 -2.35 17.65 8.32
C TRP A 148 -3.07 17.60 9.68
N GLN A 149 -3.46 18.77 10.21
CA GLN A 149 -4.16 18.88 11.50
C GLN A 149 -5.67 18.73 11.35
N THR A 150 -6.21 18.69 10.13
CA THR A 150 -7.65 18.50 9.89
C THR A 150 -7.96 17.02 9.78
N GLY A 151 -8.88 16.49 10.58
CA GLY A 151 -9.28 15.09 10.49
C GLY A 151 -8.10 14.12 10.69
N THR A 152 -7.20 14.44 11.61
CA THR A 152 -6.04 13.60 11.92
C THR A 152 -6.49 12.19 12.31
N VAL A 153 -6.01 11.19 11.56
CA VAL A 153 -6.28 9.76 11.83
C VAL A 153 -5.17 9.12 12.65
N GLY A 154 -3.96 9.68 12.61
CA GLY A 154 -2.84 9.23 13.43
C GLY A 154 -1.78 10.30 13.63
N LEU A 155 -1.19 10.32 14.82
CA LEU A 155 -0.03 11.15 15.14
C LEU A 155 0.89 10.37 16.07
N HIS A 156 2.17 10.30 15.69
CA HIS A 156 3.24 9.71 16.48
C HIS A 156 4.42 10.65 16.58
N VAL A 157 5.11 10.63 17.71
CA VAL A 157 6.41 11.29 17.87
C VAL A 157 7.46 10.20 17.93
N ALA A 158 8.31 10.15 16.91
CA ALA A 158 9.41 9.18 16.83
C ALA A 158 10.74 9.84 17.18
N GLN A 159 11.59 9.10 17.89
CA GLN A 159 12.94 9.53 18.22
C GLN A 159 13.93 9.04 17.17
N GLN A 160 14.85 9.93 16.78
CA GLN A 160 15.92 9.69 15.82
C GLN A 160 17.23 10.27 16.39
N GLY A 161 17.95 9.45 17.17
CA GLY A 161 19.11 9.91 17.92
C GLY A 161 18.74 11.01 18.92
N ASP A 162 19.34 12.19 18.78
CA ASP A 162 19.06 13.37 19.63
C ASP A 162 17.87 14.21 19.15
N SER A 163 17.23 13.85 18.04
CA SER A 163 16.14 14.61 17.42
C SER A 163 14.81 13.84 17.44
N ALA A 164 13.73 14.54 17.76
CA ALA A 164 12.38 14.01 17.64
C ALA A 164 11.68 14.54 16.38
N ARG A 165 10.88 13.68 15.74
CA ARG A 165 10.02 14.03 14.60
C ARG A 165 8.58 13.66 14.91
N VAL A 166 7.65 14.52 14.48
CA VAL A 166 6.22 14.21 14.46
C VAL A 166 5.88 13.67 13.09
N LEU A 167 5.24 12.51 13.09
CA LEU A 167 4.63 11.88 11.92
C LEU A 167 3.12 12.01 12.10
N ALA A 168 2.47 12.70 11.17
CA ALA A 168 1.03 12.95 11.22
C ALA A 168 0.37 12.52 9.91
N LEU A 169 -0.78 11.87 10.06
CA LEU A 169 -1.61 11.40 8.96
C LEU A 169 -3.02 11.96 9.12
N SER A 170 -3.54 12.58 8.06
CA SER A 170 -4.88 13.15 8.01
C SER A 170 -5.72 12.37 7.00
N GLY A 171 -6.97 12.06 7.35
CA GLY A 171 -7.89 11.43 6.40
C GLY A 171 -8.35 12.36 5.26
N ALA A 172 -7.97 13.64 5.29
CA ALA A 172 -8.24 14.62 4.25
C ALA A 172 -7.03 14.90 3.35
N ASP A 173 -5.90 14.24 3.59
CA ASP A 173 -4.63 14.48 2.93
C ASP A 173 -3.88 13.16 2.69
N ASP A 174 -3.72 12.78 1.42
CA ASP A 174 -3.05 11.53 0.99
C ASP A 174 -1.51 11.61 1.13
N ASN A 175 -1.03 12.28 2.19
CA ASN A 175 0.37 12.45 2.50
C ASN A 175 0.65 12.16 3.98
N LEU A 176 1.77 11.50 4.25
CA LEU A 176 2.39 11.52 5.57
C LEU A 176 3.08 12.87 5.77
N ALA A 177 2.65 13.65 6.76
CA ALA A 177 3.33 14.87 7.15
C ALA A 177 4.42 14.57 8.19
N VAL A 178 5.62 15.09 7.96
CA VAL A 178 6.76 14.99 8.88
C VAL A 178 7.25 16.37 9.26
N MET A 179 7.50 16.58 10.55
CA MET A 179 7.96 17.87 11.07
C MET A 179 8.82 17.69 12.32
N ALA A 180 9.67 18.66 12.64
CA ALA A 180 10.44 18.62 13.88
C ALA A 180 9.51 18.79 15.09
N ARG A 181 9.75 18.01 16.14
CA ARG A 181 8.93 18.03 17.36
C ARG A 181 8.99 19.35 18.12
N ASP A 182 10.10 20.06 18.00
CA ASP A 182 10.29 21.39 18.60
C ASP A 182 9.67 22.52 17.75
N GLY A 183 9.04 22.19 16.63
CA GLY A 183 8.46 23.15 15.70
C GLY A 183 9.47 23.84 14.78
N SER A 184 10.75 23.44 14.83
CA SER A 184 11.78 23.96 13.94
C SER A 184 11.68 23.39 12.53
N GLY A 185 12.33 24.05 11.57
CA GLY A 185 12.36 23.61 10.18
C GLY A 185 11.01 23.76 9.45
N THR A 186 10.91 23.08 8.31
CA THR A 186 9.71 23.09 7.47
C THR A 186 9.02 21.75 7.58
N LEU A 187 7.68 21.78 7.58
CA LEU A 187 6.88 20.57 7.39
C LEU A 187 7.19 19.97 6.01
N THR A 188 7.53 18.69 5.98
CA THR A 188 7.68 17.90 4.75
C THR A 188 6.48 16.98 4.60
N ARG A 189 6.16 16.62 3.35
CA ARG A 189 5.06 15.72 3.01
C ARG A 189 5.62 14.59 2.19
N TYR A 190 5.15 13.37 2.43
CA TYR A 190 5.50 12.20 1.64
C TYR A 190 4.21 11.53 1.15
N GLY A 191 4.07 11.37 -0.17
CA GLY A 191 2.79 11.05 -0.82
C GLY A 191 2.98 10.82 -2.32
N ALA A 192 1.92 10.99 -3.11
CA ALA A 192 1.91 10.62 -4.54
C ALA A 192 3.08 11.21 -5.37
N ILE A 193 3.48 12.46 -5.12
CA ILE A 193 4.62 13.09 -5.83
C ILE A 193 5.96 12.40 -5.58
N HIS A 194 6.04 11.59 -4.51
CA HIS A 194 7.20 10.79 -4.14
C HIS A 194 7.03 9.31 -4.53
N GLY A 195 6.02 8.98 -5.33
CA GLY A 195 5.70 7.60 -5.74
C GLY A 195 4.86 6.82 -4.74
N LEU A 196 4.37 7.43 -3.66
CA LEU A 196 3.51 6.76 -2.68
C LEU A 196 2.05 6.73 -3.15
N GLY A 197 1.60 5.60 -3.68
CA GLY A 197 0.22 5.36 -4.12
C GLY A 197 -0.74 5.04 -2.96
N ILE A 198 -0.97 6.00 -2.07
CA ILE A 198 -2.01 5.89 -1.02
C ILE A 198 -3.21 6.76 -1.37
N ALA A 199 -4.40 6.28 -1.03
CA ALA A 199 -5.64 7.05 -1.13
C ALA A 199 -6.53 6.77 0.09
N ALA A 200 -7.12 7.84 0.64
CA ALA A 200 -7.96 7.83 1.84
C ALA A 200 -7.25 7.14 3.02
N PRO A 201 -6.18 7.74 3.58
CA PRO A 201 -5.46 7.17 4.70
C PRO A 201 -6.33 7.06 5.96
N THR A 202 -6.27 5.92 6.64
CA THR A 202 -7.16 5.59 7.76
C THR A 202 -6.44 5.23 9.06
N ALA A 203 -5.21 4.76 8.98
CA ALA A 203 -4.41 4.37 10.15
C ALA A 203 -2.92 4.61 9.93
N LEU A 204 -2.24 4.96 11.02
CA LEU A 204 -0.79 5.11 11.11
C LEU A 204 -0.31 4.33 12.33
N GLU A 205 0.61 3.39 12.11
CA GLU A 205 1.38 2.76 13.18
C GLU A 205 2.85 3.13 13.01
N VAL A 206 3.59 3.25 14.11
CA VAL A 206 5.03 3.52 14.08
C VAL A 206 5.74 2.48 14.93
N VAL A 207 6.72 1.80 14.33
CA VAL A 207 7.57 0.80 14.98
C VAL A 207 8.99 1.35 15.08
N GLU A 208 9.44 1.59 16.31
CA GLU A 208 10.80 2.04 16.62
C GLU A 208 11.62 0.87 17.17
N THR A 209 12.78 0.63 16.57
CA THR A 209 13.75 -0.39 16.99
C THR A 209 15.15 0.20 17.03
N ASP A 210 16.12 -0.58 17.51
CA ASP A 210 17.53 -0.19 17.48
C ASP A 210 18.08 -0.08 16.04
N GLN A 211 17.37 -0.64 15.05
CA GLN A 211 17.78 -0.70 13.64
C GLN A 211 17.16 0.41 12.79
N GLY A 212 16.04 0.99 13.23
CA GLY A 212 15.31 1.97 12.44
C GLY A 212 13.94 2.31 13.02
N CYS A 213 13.30 3.29 12.38
CA CYS A 213 11.93 3.71 12.66
C CYS A 213 11.10 3.60 11.40
N TRP A 214 10.03 2.82 11.45
CA TRP A 214 9.13 2.62 10.31
C TRP A 214 7.73 3.08 10.63
N ALA A 215 7.21 3.96 9.78
CA ALA A 215 5.80 4.32 9.74
C ALA A 215 5.07 3.39 8.78
N ILE A 216 3.98 2.78 9.24
CA ILE A 216 3.11 1.92 8.44
C ILE A 216 1.82 2.69 8.22
N VAL A 217 1.54 3.01 6.96
CA VAL A 217 0.40 3.82 6.54
C VAL A 217 -0.62 2.93 5.82
N ALA A 218 -1.84 2.92 6.32
CA ALA A 218 -2.97 2.24 5.69
C ALA A 218 -3.76 3.21 4.79
N GLY A 219 -3.96 2.84 3.53
CA GLY A 219 -4.85 3.52 2.57
C GLY A 219 -6.08 2.68 2.30
N ALA A 220 -7.27 3.17 2.64
CA ALA A 220 -8.49 2.41 2.50
C ALA A 220 -8.94 2.29 1.03
N GLU A 221 -8.94 3.39 0.29
CA GLU A 221 -9.39 3.40 -1.11
C GLU A 221 -8.37 2.72 -2.03
N SER A 222 -7.08 2.90 -1.76
CA SER A 222 -6.01 2.21 -2.47
C SER A 222 -5.85 0.74 -2.07
N GLY A 223 -6.55 0.28 -1.01
CA GLY A 223 -6.43 -1.09 -0.50
C GLY A 223 -4.98 -1.47 -0.16
N SER A 224 -4.21 -0.52 0.38
CA SER A 224 -2.75 -0.64 0.45
C SER A 224 -2.18 -0.41 1.85
N LEU A 225 -1.04 -1.03 2.12
CA LEU A 225 -0.17 -0.74 3.26
C LEU A 225 1.19 -0.27 2.72
N SER A 226 1.64 0.88 3.20
CA SER A 226 2.96 1.41 2.86
C SER A 226 3.85 1.45 4.10
N VAL A 227 5.09 0.98 3.98
CA VAL A 227 6.11 1.09 5.01
C VAL A 227 7.10 2.17 4.60
N LEU A 228 7.28 3.14 5.49
CA LEU A 228 8.08 4.32 5.28
C LEU A 228 9.14 4.38 6.38
N GLU A 229 10.41 4.27 6.02
CA GLU A 229 11.53 4.45 6.93
C GLU A 229 11.76 5.95 7.17
N LEU A 230 11.72 6.35 8.44
CA LEU A 230 12.17 7.67 8.87
C LEU A 230 13.69 7.62 9.05
N GLN A 231 14.40 8.35 8.20
CA GLN A 231 15.85 8.48 8.27
C GLN A 231 16.27 9.40 9.43
N ALA A 232 17.51 9.24 9.89
CA ALA A 232 18.08 10.04 10.98
C ALA A 232 18.12 11.56 10.69
N ASP A 233 18.17 11.96 9.41
CA ASP A 233 18.11 13.37 8.99
C ASP A 233 16.67 13.93 8.96
N GLY A 234 15.66 13.07 9.13
CA GLY A 234 14.24 13.40 9.05
C GLY A 234 13.63 13.29 7.65
N THR A 235 14.40 12.82 6.66
CA THR A 235 13.84 12.41 5.37
C THR A 235 13.07 11.09 5.52
N VAL A 236 12.16 10.84 4.58
CA VAL A 236 11.35 9.63 4.55
C VAL A 236 11.66 8.88 3.26
N ARG A 237 11.83 7.56 3.37
CA ARG A 237 12.01 6.66 2.23
C ARG A 237 11.01 5.53 2.31
N ALA A 238 10.27 5.28 1.25
CA ALA A 238 9.40 4.11 1.21
C ALA A 238 10.24 2.83 1.08
N THR A 239 10.08 1.93 2.04
CA THR A 239 10.76 0.63 2.05
C THR A 239 9.88 -0.44 1.45
N ASP A 240 8.56 -0.37 1.61
CA ASP A 240 7.63 -1.39 1.13
C ASP A 240 6.25 -0.84 0.80
N HIS A 241 5.56 -1.46 -0.15
CA HIS A 241 4.18 -1.11 -0.51
C HIS A 241 3.45 -2.34 -1.02
N VAL A 242 2.43 -2.74 -0.28
CA VAL A 242 1.66 -3.94 -0.55
C VAL A 242 0.19 -3.61 -0.75
N LEU A 243 -0.42 -4.29 -1.71
CA LEU A 243 -1.83 -4.18 -2.09
C LEU A 243 -2.56 -5.44 -1.65
N ASP A 244 -3.80 -5.24 -1.22
CA ASP A 244 -4.66 -6.35 -0.87
C ASP A 244 -4.92 -7.28 -2.07
N THR A 245 -5.04 -8.56 -1.76
CA THR A 245 -5.62 -9.57 -2.63
C THR A 245 -6.78 -10.23 -1.90
N LEU A 246 -7.63 -10.97 -2.62
CA LEU A 246 -8.70 -11.77 -2.00
C LEU A 246 -8.18 -12.74 -0.91
N GLY A 247 -6.90 -13.14 -0.96
CA GLY A 247 -6.29 -14.02 0.03
C GLY A 247 -5.84 -13.31 1.30
N THR A 248 -5.54 -12.01 1.23
CA THR A 248 -4.96 -11.28 2.35
C THR A 248 -5.98 -10.68 3.30
N ARG A 249 -7.17 -10.30 2.81
CA ARG A 249 -8.32 -9.87 3.64
C ARG A 249 -8.16 -8.51 4.32
N PHE A 250 -7.37 -7.61 3.76
CA PHE A 250 -7.18 -6.26 4.28
C PHE A 250 -7.67 -5.15 3.34
N ALA A 251 -8.41 -5.42 2.26
CA ALA A 251 -9.00 -4.36 1.44
C ALA A 251 -9.80 -3.37 2.30
N GLY A 252 -9.79 -2.09 1.93
CA GLY A 252 -10.41 -1.03 2.74
C GLY A 252 -9.85 -0.99 4.16
N VAL A 253 -8.53 -1.10 4.31
CA VAL A 253 -7.86 -1.12 5.63
C VAL A 253 -8.38 0.04 6.47
N GLN A 254 -8.85 -0.27 7.67
CA GLN A 254 -9.41 0.72 8.60
C GLN A 254 -8.62 0.82 9.89
N ALA A 255 -7.90 -0.24 10.26
CA ALA A 255 -7.13 -0.29 11.48
C ALA A 255 -5.84 -1.09 11.30
N LEU A 256 -4.83 -0.66 12.03
CA LEU A 256 -3.55 -1.32 12.19
C LEU A 256 -3.30 -1.50 13.69
N ALA A 257 -2.54 -2.54 14.05
CA ALA A 257 -1.97 -2.68 15.37
C ALA A 257 -0.58 -3.32 15.25
N SER A 258 0.38 -2.83 16.05
CA SER A 258 1.72 -3.41 16.11
C SER A 258 2.02 -3.94 17.51
N VAL A 259 2.81 -5.01 17.58
CA VAL A 259 3.31 -5.56 18.85
C VAL A 259 4.64 -6.27 18.67
N ARG A 260 5.50 -6.18 19.68
CA ARG A 260 6.82 -6.82 19.69
C ARG A 260 6.79 -8.12 20.49
N TYR A 261 7.41 -9.16 19.95
CA TYR A 261 7.71 -10.42 20.65
C TYR A 261 9.17 -10.79 20.44
N GLY A 262 9.99 -10.68 21.48
CA GLY A 262 11.44 -10.83 21.37
C GLY A 262 12.04 -9.82 20.38
N ALA A 263 12.65 -10.32 19.29
CA ALA A 263 13.16 -9.49 18.20
C ALA A 263 12.13 -9.25 17.07
N ALA A 264 11.05 -10.03 17.02
CA ALA A 264 10.04 -9.92 15.98
C ALA A 264 9.08 -8.76 16.24
N ASN A 265 8.83 -7.95 15.21
CA ASN A 265 7.79 -6.93 15.22
C ASN A 265 6.62 -7.43 14.37
N LEU A 266 5.49 -7.68 15.02
CA LEU A 266 4.29 -8.18 14.37
C LEU A 266 3.36 -7.01 14.07
N VAL A 267 2.76 -7.02 12.89
CA VAL A 267 1.81 -6.02 12.42
C VAL A 267 0.54 -6.74 12.01
N VAL A 268 -0.60 -6.25 12.49
CA VAL A 268 -1.91 -6.77 12.14
C VAL A 268 -2.69 -5.69 11.40
N ALA A 269 -3.25 -6.06 10.25
CA ALA A 269 -4.11 -5.20 9.45
C ALA A 269 -5.52 -5.78 9.36
N GLY A 270 -6.52 -4.91 9.33
CA GLY A 270 -7.92 -5.28 9.17
C GLY A 270 -8.71 -4.18 8.48
N GLY A 271 -9.66 -4.59 7.62
CA GLY A 271 -10.40 -3.67 6.75
C GLY A 271 -11.85 -4.08 6.50
N SER A 272 -12.35 -3.72 5.32
CA SER A 272 -13.70 -4.03 4.86
C SER A 272 -13.88 -5.44 4.30
N ASP A 273 -12.79 -6.18 4.03
CA ASP A 273 -12.86 -7.58 3.56
C ASP A 273 -12.95 -8.63 4.69
N GLN A 274 -13.50 -8.20 5.83
CA GLN A 274 -13.97 -9.10 6.91
C GLN A 274 -12.92 -10.13 7.36
N GLY A 275 -11.71 -9.66 7.61
CA GLY A 275 -10.62 -10.51 8.03
C GLY A 275 -9.49 -9.72 8.66
N LEU A 276 -8.46 -10.47 9.07
CA LEU A 276 -7.22 -9.94 9.61
C LEU A 276 -6.03 -10.57 8.89
N THR A 277 -4.99 -9.79 8.70
CA THR A 277 -3.71 -10.24 8.15
C THR A 277 -2.62 -10.02 9.18
N LEU A 278 -1.82 -11.03 9.43
CA LEU A 278 -0.64 -10.94 10.29
C LEU A 278 0.62 -10.88 9.43
N PHE A 279 1.41 -9.84 9.66
CA PHE A 279 2.72 -9.63 9.06
C PHE A 279 3.81 -9.63 10.12
N LEU A 280 5.01 -10.01 9.71
CA LEU A 280 6.25 -9.64 10.37
C LEU A 280 6.81 -8.40 9.65
N LEU A 281 7.18 -7.37 10.39
CA LEU A 281 8.01 -6.27 9.89
C LEU A 281 9.49 -6.66 10.02
N SER A 282 10.17 -6.81 8.89
CA SER A 282 11.60 -7.12 8.85
C SER A 282 12.46 -5.90 9.22
N GLU A 283 13.72 -6.16 9.53
CA GLU A 283 14.72 -5.12 9.84
C GLU A 283 14.99 -4.19 8.65
N ALA A 284 14.65 -4.61 7.43
CA ALA A 284 14.74 -3.79 6.22
C ALA A 284 13.45 -3.00 5.93
N GLY A 285 12.47 -3.03 6.82
CA GLY A 285 11.20 -2.33 6.66
C GLY A 285 10.26 -2.99 5.64
N ARG A 286 10.29 -4.32 5.53
CA ARG A 286 9.36 -5.09 4.67
C ARG A 286 8.32 -5.85 5.48
N LEU A 287 7.10 -5.93 4.95
CA LEU A 287 6.04 -6.75 5.52
C LEU A 287 6.09 -8.16 4.93
N ILE A 288 6.51 -9.13 5.73
CA ILE A 288 6.49 -10.55 5.39
C ILE A 288 5.16 -11.13 5.86
N TRP A 289 4.40 -11.71 4.94
CA TRP A 289 3.09 -12.30 5.26
C TRP A 289 3.27 -13.57 6.12
N LEU A 290 2.56 -13.65 7.24
CA LEU A 290 2.59 -14.82 8.12
C LEU A 290 1.31 -15.64 8.03
N ASP A 291 0.16 -14.99 8.13
CA ASP A 291 -1.15 -15.64 8.06
C ASP A 291 -2.27 -14.64 7.72
N SER A 292 -3.37 -15.17 7.18
CA SER A 292 -4.61 -14.43 6.94
C SER A 292 -5.79 -15.18 7.52
N LEU A 293 -6.65 -14.47 8.24
CA LEU A 293 -7.88 -15.00 8.81
C LEU A 293 -9.07 -14.30 8.17
N ALA A 294 -9.84 -15.03 7.36
CA ALA A 294 -11.18 -14.59 6.98
C ALA A 294 -12.17 -14.85 8.13
N ASP A 295 -13.22 -14.05 8.26
CA ASP A 295 -14.31 -14.27 9.21
C ASP A 295 -14.94 -15.66 8.95
N PRO A 296 -14.71 -16.66 9.83
CA PRO A 296 -15.09 -18.04 9.53
C PRO A 296 -16.61 -18.25 9.60
N THR A 297 -17.31 -17.43 10.39
CA THR A 297 -18.75 -17.55 10.68
C THR A 297 -19.55 -16.38 10.11
N GLY A 298 -18.88 -15.33 9.67
CA GLY A 298 -19.48 -14.13 9.09
C GLY A 298 -20.17 -13.24 10.12
N ASP A 299 -19.86 -13.38 11.41
CA ASP A 299 -20.41 -12.63 12.55
C ASP A 299 -19.34 -12.21 13.58
N THR A 300 -18.05 -12.24 13.18
CA THR A 300 -16.93 -11.93 14.07
C THR A 300 -16.11 -10.71 13.65
N LEU A 301 -15.86 -10.52 12.36
CA LEU A 301 -14.89 -9.54 11.87
C LEU A 301 -15.51 -8.62 10.82
N TYR A 302 -16.82 -8.38 10.87
CA TYR A 302 -17.49 -7.58 9.86
C TYR A 302 -17.01 -6.12 9.88
N ASN A 303 -16.31 -5.68 8.81
CA ASN A 303 -15.73 -4.35 8.64
C ASN A 303 -15.03 -3.83 9.91
N ILE A 304 -13.74 -4.10 10.00
CA ILE A 304 -12.94 -3.73 11.18
C ILE A 304 -12.97 -2.22 11.40
N THR A 305 -13.19 -1.78 12.65
CA THR A 305 -13.19 -0.36 13.03
C THR A 305 -11.98 0.06 13.87
N THR A 306 -11.44 -0.88 14.65
CA THR A 306 -10.28 -0.66 15.51
C THR A 306 -9.60 -1.99 15.79
N LEU A 307 -8.29 -1.95 15.98
CA LEU A 307 -7.46 -3.07 16.39
C LEU A 307 -6.60 -2.65 17.58
N SER A 308 -6.39 -3.58 18.49
CA SER A 308 -5.34 -3.52 19.50
C SER A 308 -4.66 -4.88 19.56
N ALA A 309 -3.35 -4.89 19.74
CA ALA A 309 -2.55 -6.11 19.82
C ALA A 309 -1.65 -6.08 21.06
N THR A 310 -1.61 -7.18 21.81
CA THR A 310 -0.68 -7.39 22.92
C THR A 310 -0.17 -8.82 22.91
N VAL A 311 0.88 -9.09 23.67
CA VAL A 311 1.38 -10.44 23.89
C VAL A 311 1.27 -10.79 25.37
N THR A 312 0.63 -11.93 25.65
CA THR A 312 0.52 -12.49 27.00
C THR A 312 1.20 -13.85 27.04
N GLY A 313 2.34 -13.96 27.74
CA GLY A 313 3.19 -15.14 27.63
C GLY A 313 3.72 -15.26 26.21
N ASP A 314 3.41 -16.39 25.55
CA ASP A 314 3.81 -16.67 24.16
C ASP A 314 2.60 -16.66 23.22
N THR A 315 1.58 -15.86 23.54
CA THR A 315 0.34 -15.73 22.74
C THR A 315 0.15 -14.29 22.31
N LEU A 316 0.09 -14.07 21.01
CA LEU A 316 -0.44 -12.85 20.41
C LEU A 316 -1.95 -12.80 20.69
N VAL A 317 -2.43 -11.69 21.24
CA VAL A 317 -3.84 -11.40 21.48
C VAL A 317 -4.19 -10.15 20.70
N VAL A 318 -5.06 -10.30 19.72
CA VAL A 318 -5.62 -9.21 18.92
C VAL A 318 -7.08 -9.04 19.29
N THR A 319 -7.47 -7.79 19.55
CA THR A 319 -8.85 -7.44 19.81
C THR A 319 -9.35 -6.53 18.71
N ALA A 320 -10.50 -6.87 18.13
CA ALA A 320 -11.04 -6.19 16.97
C ALA A 320 -12.45 -5.65 17.21
N GLY A 321 -12.64 -4.35 16.95
CA GLY A 321 -13.96 -3.74 16.83
C GLY A 321 -14.56 -3.99 15.45
N SER A 322 -15.89 -4.10 15.38
CA SER A 322 -16.65 -4.32 14.15
C SER A 322 -17.74 -3.27 14.00
N GLN A 323 -18.01 -2.84 12.77
CA GLN A 323 -19.11 -1.92 12.46
C GLN A 323 -20.49 -2.51 12.77
N ARG A 324 -20.64 -3.84 12.71
CA ARG A 324 -21.94 -4.52 12.84
C ARG A 324 -22.02 -5.35 14.11
N ASP A 325 -20.96 -6.07 14.43
CA ASP A 325 -21.00 -7.14 15.41
C ASP A 325 -20.73 -6.57 16.83
N PRO A 326 -21.59 -6.85 17.82
CA PRO A 326 -21.44 -6.26 19.15
C PRO A 326 -20.22 -6.76 19.93
N GLY A 327 -19.56 -5.88 20.67
CA GLY A 327 -18.37 -6.15 21.48
C GLY A 327 -17.10 -6.19 20.64
N LEU A 328 -16.06 -6.77 21.21
CA LEU A 328 -14.75 -6.94 20.58
C LEU A 328 -14.54 -8.42 20.25
N ALA A 329 -14.18 -8.73 19.01
CA ALA A 329 -13.68 -10.07 18.68
C ALA A 329 -12.30 -10.26 19.30
N ILE A 330 -12.02 -11.48 19.77
CA ILE A 330 -10.72 -11.90 20.28
C ILE A 330 -10.14 -12.89 19.28
N VAL A 331 -8.98 -12.55 18.74
CA VAL A 331 -8.21 -13.39 17.83
C VAL A 331 -6.83 -13.63 18.45
N THR A 332 -6.37 -14.86 18.42
CA THR A 332 -5.08 -15.23 19.01
C THR A 332 -4.18 -15.94 18.02
N ALA A 333 -2.87 -15.84 18.20
CA ALA A 333 -1.90 -16.72 17.56
C ALA A 333 -0.84 -17.18 18.57
N ALA A 334 -0.49 -18.46 18.54
CA ALA A 334 0.62 -18.99 19.32
C ALA A 334 1.96 -18.55 18.71
N LEU A 335 2.87 -18.09 19.57
CA LEU A 335 4.21 -17.60 19.24
C LEU A 335 5.33 -18.43 19.91
N ASP A 336 4.96 -19.45 20.69
CA ASP A 336 5.90 -20.36 21.38
C ASP A 336 6.75 -21.18 20.41
N GLY A 337 6.22 -21.42 19.21
CA GLY A 337 6.96 -22.03 18.10
C GLY A 337 7.74 -21.05 17.22
N LEU A 338 7.71 -19.73 17.43
CA LEU A 338 8.46 -18.80 16.58
C LEU A 338 9.96 -18.86 16.90
N GLY A 339 10.76 -19.22 15.89
CA GLY A 339 12.21 -19.34 15.97
C GLY A 339 12.96 -18.06 15.61
N LEU A 340 14.08 -18.25 14.90
CA LEU A 340 14.91 -17.18 14.35
C LEU A 340 14.17 -16.40 13.26
N VAL A 341 14.45 -15.10 13.21
CA VAL A 341 13.89 -14.19 12.23
C VAL A 341 15.02 -13.33 11.67
N GLY A 342 15.17 -13.31 10.35
CA GLY A 342 16.04 -12.36 9.66
C GLY A 342 16.98 -12.99 8.64
N GLU A 343 18.06 -12.27 8.34
CA GLU A 343 19.07 -12.65 7.33
C GLU A 343 20.04 -13.70 7.90
N GLN A 344 19.57 -14.95 8.00
CA GLN A 344 20.29 -16.08 8.60
C GLN A 344 20.36 -17.26 7.63
N ALA A 345 21.54 -17.87 7.50
CA ALA A 345 21.74 -19.03 6.61
C ALA A 345 21.19 -20.35 7.17
N MET A 346 21.01 -20.45 8.49
CA MET A 346 20.59 -21.70 9.14
C MET A 346 19.63 -21.41 10.29
N GLY A 347 18.47 -22.07 10.25
CA GLY A 347 17.47 -22.09 11.29
C GLY A 347 17.76 -23.12 12.39
N GLY A 348 16.80 -23.25 13.30
CA GLY A 348 16.79 -24.10 14.47
C GLY A 348 15.70 -25.18 14.39
N PRO A 349 15.20 -25.66 15.54
CA PRO A 349 14.11 -26.65 15.60
C PRO A 349 12.70 -26.05 15.55
N ASP A 350 12.60 -24.71 15.56
CA ASP A 350 11.36 -23.94 15.71
C ASP A 350 10.91 -23.36 14.34
N ASP A 351 9.75 -22.71 14.26
CA ASP A 351 9.25 -22.07 13.02
C ASP A 351 10.12 -20.83 12.69
N ASP A 352 11.17 -21.01 11.90
CA ASP A 352 12.09 -19.93 11.52
C ASP A 352 11.62 -19.13 10.28
N ILE A 353 11.96 -17.84 10.24
CA ILE A 353 11.78 -16.98 9.07
C ILE A 353 13.16 -16.54 8.59
N LEU A 354 13.62 -17.18 7.51
CA LEU A 354 14.98 -17.03 6.98
C LEU A 354 14.94 -16.22 5.69
N ILE A 355 15.67 -15.10 5.65
CA ILE A 355 15.70 -14.18 4.52
C ILE A 355 17.01 -14.37 3.74
N ALA A 356 16.89 -14.76 2.47
CA ALA A 356 18.05 -14.92 1.59
C ALA A 356 18.71 -13.57 1.30
N THR A 357 20.04 -13.57 1.31
CA THR A 357 20.84 -12.40 0.89
C THR A 357 21.96 -12.85 -0.05
N PRO A 358 22.62 -11.92 -0.77
CA PRO A 358 23.81 -12.25 -1.55
C PRO A 358 24.94 -12.85 -0.70
N ASP A 359 25.02 -12.48 0.59
CA ASP A 359 26.01 -13.01 1.55
C ASP A 359 25.58 -14.35 2.17
N THR A 360 24.29 -14.66 2.14
CA THR A 360 23.70 -15.91 2.67
C THR A 360 22.74 -16.56 1.65
N PRO A 361 23.23 -16.95 0.46
CA PRO A 361 22.37 -17.46 -0.61
C PRO A 361 21.92 -18.90 -0.38
N ILE A 362 22.44 -19.58 0.64
CA ILE A 362 22.09 -20.97 0.98
C ILE A 362 21.39 -20.95 2.33
N LEU A 363 20.12 -21.35 2.33
CA LEU A 363 19.27 -21.42 3.51
C LEU A 363 19.02 -22.88 3.91
N THR A 364 19.07 -23.14 5.21
CA THR A 364 18.71 -24.43 5.83
C THR A 364 17.71 -24.13 6.92
N GLY A 365 16.48 -24.63 6.83
CA GLY A 365 15.41 -24.36 7.78
C GLY A 365 15.64 -25.06 9.11
N GLY A 366 16.03 -26.33 9.08
CA GLY A 366 16.13 -27.17 10.27
C GLY A 366 14.82 -27.91 10.57
N GLY A 367 14.36 -27.83 11.82
CA GLY A 367 13.05 -28.32 12.22
C GLY A 367 11.99 -27.22 12.12
N GLY A 368 10.73 -27.54 12.46
CA GLY A 368 9.65 -26.55 12.48
C GLY A 368 9.03 -26.25 11.11
N ALA A 369 8.05 -25.36 11.09
CA ALA A 369 7.39 -24.87 9.89
C ALA A 369 8.02 -23.55 9.43
N GLY A 370 9.07 -23.65 8.62
CA GLY A 370 9.89 -22.51 8.20
C GLY A 370 9.26 -21.68 7.08
N VAL A 371 9.62 -20.39 7.04
CA VAL A 371 9.37 -19.50 5.90
C VAL A 371 10.70 -19.06 5.32
N PHE A 372 10.95 -19.43 4.06
CA PHE A 372 12.14 -19.01 3.33
C PHE A 372 11.78 -17.83 2.42
N VAL A 373 12.24 -16.64 2.77
CA VAL A 373 12.03 -15.42 1.99
C VAL A 373 13.14 -15.27 0.97
N LEU A 374 12.82 -15.49 -0.30
CA LEU A 374 13.79 -15.46 -1.40
C LEU A 374 13.64 -14.14 -2.17
N ARG A 375 14.74 -13.39 -2.25
CA ARG A 375 14.75 -12.05 -2.84
C ARG A 375 15.42 -12.04 -4.21
N MET A 376 15.02 -11.08 -5.05
CA MET A 376 15.70 -10.84 -6.32
C MET A 376 17.16 -10.44 -6.03
N GLN A 377 18.11 -11.21 -6.55
CA GLN A 377 19.54 -10.95 -6.37
C GLN A 377 20.37 -11.54 -7.50
N GLU A 378 21.62 -11.11 -7.59
CA GLU A 378 22.60 -11.76 -8.47
C GLU A 378 23.02 -13.12 -7.89
N GLY A 379 23.09 -14.13 -8.76
CA GLY A 379 23.49 -15.48 -8.39
C GLY A 379 22.33 -16.34 -7.86
N PRO A 380 22.53 -17.67 -7.83
CA PRO A 380 21.49 -18.60 -7.44
C PRO A 380 21.26 -18.61 -5.92
N VAL A 381 20.01 -18.79 -5.52
CA VAL A 381 19.62 -19.07 -4.13
C VAL A 381 19.38 -20.57 -3.96
N MET A 382 19.68 -21.14 -2.80
CA MET A 382 19.42 -22.55 -2.50
C MET A 382 18.71 -22.71 -1.16
N VAL A 383 17.64 -23.49 -1.13
CA VAL A 383 17.02 -24.02 0.10
C VAL A 383 17.39 -25.50 0.18
N SER A 384 18.00 -25.93 1.29
CA SER A 384 18.66 -27.25 1.35
C SER A 384 17.81 -28.38 1.91
N ASP A 385 16.68 -28.09 2.56
CA ASP A 385 15.93 -29.03 3.38
C ASP A 385 14.42 -28.76 3.41
N PHE A 386 13.84 -28.29 2.30
CA PHE A 386 12.43 -27.93 2.22
C PHE A 386 11.49 -29.13 2.45
N GLN A 387 10.49 -28.98 3.31
CA GLN A 387 9.46 -29.96 3.62
C GLN A 387 8.08 -29.52 3.08
N PRO A 388 7.57 -30.16 2.01
CA PRO A 388 6.25 -29.85 1.47
C PRO A 388 5.13 -29.98 2.49
N GLY A 389 4.23 -28.99 2.52
CA GLY A 389 3.10 -28.94 3.44
C GLY A 389 3.45 -28.55 4.88
N LEU A 390 4.74 -28.39 5.21
CA LEU A 390 5.22 -27.84 6.47
C LEU A 390 5.87 -26.48 6.25
N ASP A 391 6.87 -26.39 5.36
CA ASP A 391 7.58 -25.17 5.03
C ASP A 391 6.87 -24.36 3.94
N ARG A 392 7.22 -23.07 3.85
CA ARG A 392 6.72 -22.13 2.83
C ARG A 392 7.86 -21.35 2.19
N LEU A 393 7.73 -21.08 0.90
CA LEU A 393 8.56 -20.12 0.19
C LEU A 393 7.79 -18.80 0.09
N ASP A 394 8.45 -17.69 0.38
CA ASP A 394 7.97 -16.34 0.10
C ASP A 394 8.84 -15.74 -1.01
N LEU A 395 8.22 -15.49 -2.16
CA LEU A 395 8.84 -14.88 -3.35
C LEU A 395 8.27 -13.48 -3.62
N SER A 396 7.59 -12.86 -2.65
CA SER A 396 6.93 -11.55 -2.80
C SER A 396 7.92 -10.41 -3.11
N ASP A 397 9.20 -10.62 -2.85
CA ASP A 397 10.29 -9.71 -3.21
C ASP A 397 10.67 -9.77 -4.71
N LEU A 398 10.10 -10.67 -5.51
CA LEU A 398 10.34 -10.73 -6.95
C LEU A 398 9.46 -9.71 -7.72
N PRO A 399 10.06 -8.76 -8.47
CA PRO A 399 9.31 -7.72 -9.16
C PRO A 399 8.31 -8.26 -10.19
N MET A 400 7.05 -7.81 -10.08
CA MET A 400 5.92 -8.19 -10.95
C MET A 400 5.52 -9.68 -10.89
N LEU A 401 5.88 -10.40 -9.83
CA LEU A 401 5.40 -11.76 -9.60
C LEU A 401 4.02 -11.72 -8.90
N ARG A 402 2.98 -12.15 -9.61
CA ARG A 402 1.56 -12.09 -9.21
C ARG A 402 0.88 -13.45 -9.17
N ALA A 403 1.36 -14.41 -9.96
CA ALA A 403 0.81 -15.76 -9.99
C ALA A 403 1.90 -16.84 -10.12
N PRO A 404 1.70 -18.04 -9.53
CA PRO A 404 2.63 -19.16 -9.66
C PRO A 404 2.93 -19.54 -11.12
N GLY A 405 1.98 -19.34 -12.04
CA GLY A 405 2.14 -19.61 -13.47
C GLY A 405 3.19 -18.74 -14.18
N GLN A 406 3.72 -17.70 -13.55
CA GLN A 406 4.83 -16.90 -14.07
C GLN A 406 6.20 -17.52 -13.75
N LEU A 407 6.26 -18.54 -12.89
CA LEU A 407 7.50 -19.20 -12.50
C LEU A 407 7.78 -20.40 -13.42
N ASP A 408 9.02 -20.51 -13.88
CA ASP A 408 9.53 -21.71 -14.54
C ASP A 408 9.94 -22.73 -13.46
N ILE A 409 9.05 -23.66 -13.11
CA ILE A 409 9.32 -24.69 -12.10
C ILE A 409 9.67 -26.01 -12.79
N THR A 410 10.93 -26.43 -12.67
CA THR A 410 11.43 -27.69 -13.22
C THR A 410 11.76 -28.67 -12.09
N PRO A 411 10.98 -29.76 -11.92
CA PRO A 411 11.30 -30.78 -10.93
C PRO A 411 12.68 -31.42 -11.18
N THR A 412 13.45 -31.62 -10.12
CA THR A 412 14.73 -32.37 -10.14
C THR A 412 14.53 -33.73 -9.47
N VAL A 413 15.58 -34.55 -9.39
CA VAL A 413 15.50 -35.87 -8.74
C VAL A 413 15.28 -35.77 -7.22
N ASP A 414 15.68 -34.64 -6.64
CA ASP A 414 15.84 -34.37 -5.21
C ASP A 414 15.17 -33.05 -4.78
N GLY A 415 14.30 -32.49 -5.61
CA GLY A 415 13.80 -31.14 -5.42
C GLY A 415 13.15 -30.52 -6.66
N ALA A 416 13.31 -29.22 -6.80
CA ALA A 416 12.93 -28.43 -7.96
C ALA A 416 13.89 -27.25 -8.20
N LEU A 417 13.96 -26.79 -9.45
CA LEU A 417 14.57 -25.52 -9.83
C LEU A 417 13.47 -24.53 -10.19
N ILE A 418 13.54 -23.32 -9.61
CA ILE A 418 12.65 -22.20 -9.92
C ILE A 418 13.43 -21.19 -10.75
N GLY A 419 12.88 -20.76 -11.87
CA GLY A 419 13.37 -19.65 -12.70
C GLY A 419 12.35 -18.52 -12.80
N TYR A 420 12.83 -17.28 -12.76
CA TYR A 420 12.01 -16.09 -12.99
C TYR A 420 12.85 -14.88 -13.42
N ARG A 421 12.71 -14.39 -14.67
CA ARG A 421 13.36 -13.13 -15.13
C ARG A 421 14.87 -13.02 -14.78
N GLY A 422 15.61 -14.13 -14.88
CA GLY A 422 17.04 -14.20 -14.54
C GLY A 422 17.35 -14.60 -13.10
N PHE A 423 16.39 -14.56 -12.18
CA PHE A 423 16.48 -15.18 -10.86
C PHE A 423 16.40 -16.70 -10.99
N THR A 424 17.24 -17.40 -10.21
CA THR A 424 17.23 -18.86 -10.12
C THR A 424 17.32 -19.30 -8.67
N ALA A 425 16.47 -20.24 -8.27
CA ALA A 425 16.51 -20.85 -6.95
C ALA A 425 16.44 -22.38 -7.04
N GLN A 426 17.35 -23.07 -6.37
CA GLN A 426 17.32 -24.52 -6.20
C GLN A 426 16.67 -24.87 -4.87
N ILE A 427 15.60 -25.64 -4.91
CA ILE A 427 14.88 -26.10 -3.72
C ILE A 427 15.14 -27.59 -3.58
N LEU A 428 15.95 -27.98 -2.61
CA LEU A 428 16.18 -29.39 -2.26
C LEU A 428 15.15 -29.81 -1.22
N SER A 429 14.55 -30.97 -1.42
CA SER A 429 13.63 -31.55 -0.45
C SER A 429 14.38 -32.20 0.70
N PHE A 430 13.81 -32.11 1.90
CA PHE A 430 14.35 -32.77 3.09
C PHE A 430 14.49 -34.30 2.92
N ASP A 431 13.56 -34.93 2.21
CA ASP A 431 13.51 -36.38 2.01
C ASP A 431 14.23 -36.86 0.74
N GLY A 432 14.81 -35.93 -0.04
CA GLY A 432 15.51 -36.22 -1.29
C GLY A 432 14.59 -36.66 -2.43
N MET A 433 13.29 -36.36 -2.34
CA MET A 433 12.30 -36.62 -3.39
C MET A 433 12.12 -35.41 -4.32
N SER A 434 11.65 -35.66 -5.54
CA SER A 434 11.27 -34.60 -6.49
C SER A 434 10.12 -33.73 -5.97
N LEU A 435 10.18 -32.43 -6.22
CA LEU A 435 9.14 -31.45 -5.87
C LEU A 435 8.41 -30.97 -7.12
N SER A 436 7.08 -31.03 -7.09
CA SER A 436 6.22 -30.43 -8.10
C SER A 436 5.87 -28.98 -7.76
N ALA A 437 5.33 -28.24 -8.72
CA ALA A 437 4.81 -26.89 -8.47
C ALA A 437 3.75 -26.86 -7.35
N ALA A 438 2.92 -27.90 -7.24
CA ALA A 438 1.87 -28.01 -6.22
C ALA A 438 2.42 -28.30 -4.82
N ASP A 439 3.64 -28.83 -4.70
CA ASP A 439 4.33 -29.03 -3.43
C ASP A 439 4.93 -27.72 -2.89
N LEU A 440 5.19 -26.76 -3.78
CA LEU A 440 5.78 -25.45 -3.45
C LEU A 440 4.70 -24.37 -3.28
N PHE A 441 3.70 -24.34 -4.16
CA PHE A 441 2.69 -23.27 -4.24
C PHE A 441 1.29 -23.82 -4.49
N GLY A 442 0.28 -23.07 -3.99
CA GLY A 442 -1.11 -23.27 -4.37
C GLY A 442 -1.42 -22.77 -5.78
N ALA A 443 -2.72 -22.70 -6.12
CA ALA A 443 -3.16 -22.10 -7.39
C ALA A 443 -2.90 -20.59 -7.48
N THR A 444 -2.84 -19.93 -6.32
CA THR A 444 -2.52 -18.51 -6.15
C THR A 444 -1.47 -18.37 -5.06
N PHE A 445 -0.75 -17.25 -5.06
CA PHE A 445 0.09 -16.91 -3.92
C PHE A 445 -0.78 -16.43 -2.73
N PRO A 446 -0.36 -16.72 -1.49
CA PRO A 446 -1.09 -16.29 -0.30
C PRO A 446 -0.70 -14.89 0.22
N TRP A 447 0.42 -14.34 -0.27
CA TRP A 447 0.94 -13.03 0.13
C TRP A 447 0.28 -11.89 -0.68
N PRO A 448 0.37 -10.63 -0.22
CA PRO A 448 -0.16 -9.49 -0.96
C PRO A 448 0.60 -9.19 -2.25
N ASP A 449 -0.05 -8.49 -3.16
CA ASP A 449 0.62 -7.94 -4.33
C ASP A 449 1.57 -6.83 -3.90
N ARG A 450 2.79 -6.79 -4.45
CA ARG A 450 3.80 -5.79 -4.07
C ARG A 450 4.12 -4.84 -5.21
N LEU A 451 4.16 -3.55 -4.88
CA LEU A 451 4.72 -2.50 -5.74
C LEU A 451 6.14 -2.17 -5.29
N PHE A 452 7.03 -1.97 -6.26
CA PHE A 452 8.43 -1.69 -6.01
C PHE A 452 8.69 -0.21 -6.24
N PHE A 453 9.39 0.40 -5.30
CA PHE A 453 9.91 1.75 -5.45
C PHE A 453 11.22 1.68 -6.24
N VAL A 454 11.33 2.51 -7.27
CA VAL A 454 12.60 2.76 -7.94
C VAL A 454 13.24 3.93 -7.20
N ASP A 455 14.34 3.69 -6.49
CA ASP A 455 15.14 4.76 -5.89
C ASP A 455 15.82 5.56 -7.01
N GLY A 456 15.08 6.52 -7.57
CA GLY A 456 15.54 7.54 -8.49
C GLY A 456 15.38 8.89 -7.82
N GLU A 457 16.49 9.55 -7.52
CA GLU A 457 16.52 10.94 -7.07
C GLU A 457 15.89 11.81 -8.17
N LEU A 458 14.60 12.12 -8.05
CA LEU A 458 13.97 13.21 -8.79
C LEU A 458 14.60 14.50 -8.26
N THR A 459 15.78 14.86 -8.79
CA THR A 459 16.37 16.17 -8.57
C THR A 459 15.45 17.20 -9.21
N GLY A 460 14.46 17.65 -8.44
CA GLY A 460 13.63 18.80 -8.73
C GLY A 460 14.53 20.03 -8.83
N GLY A 461 14.99 20.31 -10.04
CA GLY A 461 15.59 21.58 -10.40
C GLY A 461 14.53 22.66 -10.28
N GLY A 462 14.35 23.18 -9.06
CA GLY A 462 13.61 24.40 -8.83
C GLY A 462 14.27 25.54 -9.58
N GLN A 463 13.71 25.92 -10.74
CA GLN A 463 13.89 27.26 -11.27
C GLN A 463 12.64 28.07 -10.99
N SER A 464 12.89 29.05 -10.12
CA SER A 464 12.03 30.11 -9.64
C SER A 464 11.07 30.65 -10.70
N ALA A 465 9.82 30.81 -10.31
CA ALA A 465 8.82 31.61 -11.02
C ALA A 465 9.37 33.02 -11.29
N GLY A 466 9.66 33.30 -12.55
CA GLY A 466 9.89 34.63 -13.10
C GLY A 466 8.89 34.84 -14.23
N GLY A 467 7.88 35.68 -13.98
CA GLY A 467 6.81 35.91 -14.95
C GLY A 467 7.31 36.53 -16.26
N ALA A 468 6.78 36.03 -17.38
CA ALA A 468 6.67 36.79 -18.62
C ALA A 468 5.44 36.29 -19.40
N SER A 469 4.62 37.25 -19.77
CA SER A 469 3.40 37.16 -20.55
C SER A 469 3.61 36.68 -21.99
N GLY A 470 2.69 35.83 -22.46
CA GLY A 470 2.04 35.91 -23.78
C GLY A 470 2.90 35.80 -25.05
N GLY A 471 2.72 34.69 -25.77
CA GLY A 471 3.10 34.57 -27.18
C GLY A 471 2.96 33.13 -27.65
N SER A 472 1.88 32.84 -28.36
CA SER A 472 1.70 31.64 -29.16
C SER A 472 2.69 31.66 -30.33
N ASP A 473 3.80 30.93 -30.21
CA ASP A 473 4.60 30.48 -31.34
C ASP A 473 4.38 28.98 -31.52
N PRO A 474 4.28 28.48 -32.77
CA PRO A 474 4.20 27.04 -33.02
C PRO A 474 5.54 26.38 -32.60
N PRO A 475 5.53 25.14 -32.09
CA PRO A 475 6.76 24.45 -31.71
C PRO A 475 7.71 24.30 -32.91
N ALA A 476 9.00 24.43 -32.63
CA ALA A 476 10.07 24.28 -33.63
C ALA A 476 10.05 22.87 -34.26
N PRO A 477 10.62 22.69 -35.48
CA PRO A 477 10.75 21.37 -36.09
C PRO A 477 11.53 20.43 -35.16
N LEU A 478 10.98 19.25 -34.92
CA LEU A 478 11.61 18.20 -34.15
C LEU A 478 12.70 17.55 -35.04
N ASP A 479 13.99 17.69 -34.67
CA ASP A 479 15.09 16.99 -35.33
C ASP A 479 15.31 15.61 -34.65
N GLY A 480 15.39 14.51 -35.41
CA GLY A 480 15.68 13.16 -34.89
C GLY A 480 14.47 12.22 -34.76
N PRO A 481 14.64 11.01 -34.18
CA PRO A 481 13.52 10.11 -33.89
C PRO A 481 12.60 10.65 -32.79
N HIS A 482 11.27 10.59 -32.99
CA HIS A 482 10.27 11.03 -32.01
C HIS A 482 9.10 10.07 -31.88
N VAL A 483 8.59 9.94 -30.66
CA VAL A 483 7.28 9.33 -30.37
C VAL A 483 6.29 10.45 -30.12
N LEU A 484 5.23 10.48 -30.91
CA LEU A 484 4.24 11.54 -30.93
C LEU A 484 2.87 11.02 -30.50
N GLY A 485 2.13 11.85 -29.80
CA GLY A 485 0.73 11.62 -29.46
C GLY A 485 -0.19 11.89 -30.64
N PRO A 486 -1.50 11.61 -30.47
CA PRO A 486 -2.50 11.83 -31.52
C PRO A 486 -2.66 13.31 -31.94
N ASP A 487 -2.25 14.24 -31.07
CA ASP A 487 -2.23 15.69 -31.25
C ASP A 487 -0.91 16.21 -31.87
N GLY A 488 0.04 15.31 -32.13
CA GLY A 488 1.38 15.64 -32.62
C GLY A 488 2.33 16.19 -31.54
N ALA A 489 1.94 16.19 -30.26
CA ALA A 489 2.84 16.51 -29.16
C ALA A 489 3.78 15.32 -28.87
N GLY A 490 4.95 15.59 -28.32
CA GLY A 490 5.88 14.55 -27.90
C GLY A 490 5.36 13.72 -26.73
N LEU A 491 5.45 12.39 -26.83
CA LEU A 491 5.14 11.47 -25.72
C LEU A 491 6.43 11.11 -24.97
N GLY A 492 6.69 11.83 -23.88
CA GLY A 492 7.75 11.47 -22.94
C GLY A 492 7.49 10.18 -22.17
N GLU A 493 8.49 9.68 -21.44
CA GLU A 493 8.42 8.48 -20.59
C GLU A 493 7.87 7.23 -21.32
N THR A 494 8.04 7.19 -22.64
CA THR A 494 7.75 5.99 -23.45
C THR A 494 8.98 5.10 -23.41
N MET A 495 8.81 3.86 -22.97
CA MET A 495 9.84 2.85 -22.98
C MET A 495 9.95 2.21 -24.36
N ILE A 496 11.14 2.24 -24.93
CA ILE A 496 11.47 1.65 -26.21
C ILE A 496 12.47 0.52 -25.97
N VAL A 497 12.08 -0.69 -26.32
CA VAL A 497 12.98 -1.85 -26.39
C VAL A 497 13.43 -2.00 -27.84
N PHE A 498 14.67 -1.62 -28.11
CA PHE A 498 15.30 -1.89 -29.40
C PHE A 498 15.96 -3.27 -29.37
N GLN A 499 15.49 -4.18 -30.23
CA GLN A 499 16.04 -5.51 -30.41
C GLN A 499 16.85 -5.56 -31.72
N PRO A 500 18.19 -5.65 -31.65
CA PRO A 500 19.03 -5.76 -32.85
C PRO A 500 18.77 -7.05 -33.64
N ASP A 501 18.78 -6.95 -34.98
CA ASP A 501 18.63 -8.10 -35.90
C ASP A 501 19.81 -9.06 -35.85
N ASP A 502 20.98 -8.60 -35.42
CA ASP A 502 22.20 -9.42 -35.29
C ASP A 502 22.19 -10.35 -34.05
N GLY A 503 21.10 -10.33 -33.27
CA GLY A 503 20.94 -11.10 -32.05
C GLY A 503 21.66 -10.50 -30.84
N GLY A 504 22.08 -9.23 -30.92
CA GLY A 504 22.64 -8.48 -29.80
C GLY A 504 21.67 -8.29 -28.63
N THR A 505 22.21 -7.87 -27.49
CA THR A 505 21.42 -7.58 -26.29
C THR A 505 20.42 -6.45 -26.58
N PRO A 506 19.13 -6.60 -26.23
CA PRO A 506 18.17 -5.52 -26.36
C PRO A 506 18.59 -4.28 -25.57
N VAL A 507 18.34 -3.11 -26.16
CA VAL A 507 18.65 -1.80 -25.57
C VAL A 507 17.34 -1.15 -25.14
N LEU A 508 17.27 -0.75 -23.87
CA LEU A 508 16.15 0.03 -23.34
C LEU A 508 16.46 1.52 -23.48
N ILE A 509 15.53 2.25 -24.09
CA ILE A 509 15.62 3.69 -24.33
C ILE A 509 14.34 4.32 -23.81
N GLU A 510 14.47 5.44 -23.11
CA GLU A 510 13.34 6.26 -22.66
C GLU A 510 13.24 7.51 -23.52
N THR A 511 12.03 7.90 -23.93
CA THR A 511 11.80 9.17 -24.61
C THR A 511 11.91 10.35 -23.64
N ASP A 512 12.50 11.45 -24.11
CA ASP A 512 12.51 12.71 -23.37
C ASP A 512 11.12 13.38 -23.32
N ALA A 513 10.98 14.48 -22.58
CA ALA A 513 9.69 15.18 -22.45
C ALA A 513 9.09 15.69 -23.78
N ALA A 514 9.89 15.76 -24.85
CA ALA A 514 9.46 16.13 -26.19
C ALA A 514 9.23 14.89 -27.09
N GLY A 515 9.23 13.68 -26.52
CA GLY A 515 9.07 12.42 -27.25
C GLY A 515 10.33 11.95 -27.98
N GLY A 516 11.44 12.67 -27.85
CA GLY A 516 12.68 12.40 -28.57
C GLY A 516 13.44 11.22 -27.99
N PHE A 517 14.08 10.43 -28.87
CA PHE A 517 14.96 9.34 -28.46
C PHE A 517 16.15 9.19 -29.39
N THR A 518 17.20 8.51 -28.93
CA THR A 518 18.43 8.27 -29.72
C THR A 518 18.67 6.79 -29.87
N LEU A 519 18.85 6.33 -31.12
CA LEU A 519 19.19 4.95 -31.44
C LEU A 519 20.70 4.75 -31.58
N PRO A 520 21.20 3.51 -31.37
CA PRO A 520 22.59 3.16 -31.67
C PRO A 520 22.94 3.39 -33.16
N ASP A 521 24.20 3.72 -33.44
CA ASP A 521 24.70 3.87 -34.81
C ASP A 521 24.49 2.58 -35.63
N ASN A 522 23.93 2.70 -36.83
CA ASN A 522 23.55 1.58 -37.72
C ASN A 522 22.49 0.62 -37.13
N ALA A 523 21.53 1.14 -36.37
CA ALA A 523 20.41 0.36 -35.84
C ALA A 523 19.62 -0.38 -36.95
N ALA A 524 19.74 -1.70 -36.98
CA ALA A 524 18.88 -2.62 -37.72
C ALA A 524 18.22 -3.57 -36.70
N GLY A 525 16.89 -3.65 -36.68
CA GLY A 525 16.18 -4.34 -35.61
C GLY A 525 14.72 -3.93 -35.45
N THR A 526 14.06 -4.47 -34.44
CA THR A 526 12.67 -4.15 -34.11
C THR A 526 12.60 -3.26 -32.87
N LEU A 527 11.75 -2.23 -32.89
CA LEU A 527 11.38 -1.43 -31.73
C LEU A 527 10.03 -1.91 -31.20
N ASP A 528 10.01 -2.28 -29.93
CA ASP A 528 8.78 -2.49 -29.17
C ASP A 528 8.61 -1.33 -28.18
N LEU A 529 7.44 -0.69 -28.18
CA LEU A 529 7.19 0.53 -27.41
C LEU A 529 6.08 0.28 -26.39
N THR A 530 6.29 0.72 -25.16
CA THR A 530 5.31 0.64 -24.09
C THR A 530 5.29 1.94 -23.29
N ARG A 531 4.09 2.38 -22.88
CA ARG A 531 3.89 3.52 -21.99
C ARG A 531 2.69 3.22 -21.09
N PHE A 532 2.81 3.55 -19.81
CA PHE A 532 1.68 3.45 -18.89
C PHE A 532 0.74 4.64 -19.08
N HIS A 533 -0.57 4.37 -19.04
CA HIS A 533 -1.55 5.44 -18.91
C HIS A 533 -1.47 6.01 -17.48
N THR A 534 -1.25 7.32 -17.36
CA THR A 534 -1.06 8.03 -16.09
C THR A 534 -2.09 9.16 -15.94
N GLY A 535 -2.22 9.73 -14.74
CA GLY A 535 -3.10 10.88 -14.51
C GLY A 535 -2.70 12.17 -15.24
N GLY A 536 -1.55 12.20 -15.90
CA GLY A 536 -1.11 13.29 -16.78
C GLY A 536 -1.48 13.09 -18.25
N ASP A 537 -1.92 11.89 -18.64
CA ASP A 537 -2.43 11.61 -19.98
C ASP A 537 -3.88 12.11 -20.12
N PRO A 538 -4.38 12.24 -21.36
CA PRO A 538 -5.78 12.61 -21.59
C PRO A 538 -6.77 11.72 -20.81
N ALA A 539 -7.77 12.36 -20.22
CA ALA A 539 -8.77 11.68 -19.41
C ALA A 539 -9.75 10.91 -20.30
N ILE A 540 -10.03 9.66 -19.95
CA ILE A 540 -11.05 8.84 -20.62
C ILE A 540 -12.36 9.00 -19.88
N THR A 541 -13.38 9.50 -20.58
CA THR A 541 -14.65 9.92 -19.99
C THR A 541 -15.85 9.19 -20.57
N ALA A 542 -17.02 9.38 -19.97
CA ALA A 542 -18.27 8.85 -20.52
C ALA A 542 -18.62 9.47 -21.90
N ALA A 543 -18.02 10.61 -22.27
CA ALA A 543 -18.17 11.18 -23.59
C ALA A 543 -17.47 10.32 -24.65
N ASP A 544 -16.28 9.79 -24.35
CA ASP A 544 -15.54 8.88 -25.24
C ASP A 544 -16.36 7.61 -25.51
N ALA A 545 -16.94 7.02 -24.46
CA ALA A 545 -17.82 5.87 -24.58
C ALA A 545 -19.04 6.14 -25.49
N LEU A 546 -19.58 7.36 -25.45
CA LEU A 546 -20.68 7.74 -26.33
C LEU A 546 -20.22 7.84 -27.79
N GLU A 547 -19.02 8.36 -28.05
CA GLU A 547 -18.45 8.42 -29.40
C GLU A 547 -18.16 7.02 -29.96
N VAL A 548 -17.56 6.13 -29.16
CA VAL A 548 -17.39 4.71 -29.52
C VAL A 548 -18.74 4.07 -29.86
N LEU A 549 -19.77 4.32 -29.05
CA LEU A 549 -21.11 3.77 -29.31
C LEU A 549 -21.71 4.29 -30.62
N ARG A 550 -21.49 5.57 -30.95
CA ARG A 550 -21.93 6.14 -32.23
C ARG A 550 -21.23 5.46 -33.39
N MET A 551 -19.91 5.26 -33.30
CA MET A 551 -19.11 4.56 -34.32
C MET A 551 -19.58 3.12 -34.51
N ALA A 552 -19.81 2.39 -33.41
CA ALA A 552 -20.29 1.00 -33.43
C ALA A 552 -21.64 0.83 -34.14
N VAL A 553 -22.54 1.82 -34.08
CA VAL A 553 -23.85 1.79 -34.75
C VAL A 553 -23.85 2.45 -36.14
N GLY A 554 -22.67 2.85 -36.65
CA GLY A 554 -22.51 3.47 -37.97
C GLY A 554 -22.95 4.94 -38.05
N LEU A 555 -22.99 5.64 -36.91
CA LEU A 555 -23.16 7.09 -36.85
C LEU A 555 -21.78 7.77 -36.81
N ALA A 556 -21.66 8.93 -37.45
CA ALA A 556 -20.45 9.74 -37.35
C ALA A 556 -20.29 10.29 -35.91
N PRO A 557 -19.05 10.31 -35.36
CA PRO A 557 -18.77 11.01 -34.12
C PRO A 557 -19.19 12.48 -34.11
N SER A 558 -19.31 13.06 -32.92
CA SER A 558 -19.71 14.46 -32.75
C SER A 558 -18.70 15.47 -33.31
N PHE A 559 -17.41 15.09 -33.37
CA PHE A 559 -16.32 15.90 -33.91
C PHE A 559 -16.14 15.77 -35.44
N GLY A 560 -16.88 14.89 -36.12
CA GLY A 560 -16.85 14.78 -37.58
C GLY A 560 -16.61 13.35 -38.07
N ALA A 561 -16.00 13.22 -39.25
CA ALA A 561 -15.66 11.92 -39.80
C ALA A 561 -14.46 11.33 -39.04
N ALA A 562 -14.63 10.13 -38.48
CA ALA A 562 -13.57 9.40 -37.80
C ALA A 562 -12.40 9.09 -38.75
N ARG A 563 -11.18 9.28 -38.24
CA ARG A 563 -9.92 8.88 -38.87
C ARG A 563 -9.60 7.42 -38.51
N PRO A 564 -8.68 6.75 -39.23
CA PRO A 564 -8.22 5.40 -38.90
C PRO A 564 -7.78 5.23 -37.44
N GLN A 565 -7.07 6.21 -36.88
CA GLN A 565 -6.59 6.19 -35.49
C GLN A 565 -7.74 6.20 -34.48
N ASP A 566 -8.84 6.87 -34.81
CA ASP A 566 -10.01 6.94 -33.96
C ASP A 566 -10.72 5.57 -33.90
N PHE A 567 -10.68 4.79 -34.99
CA PHE A 567 -11.17 3.40 -34.98
C PHE A 567 -10.26 2.45 -34.19
N ILE A 568 -8.93 2.68 -34.23
CA ILE A 568 -7.98 1.95 -33.38
C ILE A 568 -8.26 2.25 -31.92
N ALA A 569 -8.37 3.53 -31.55
CA ALA A 569 -8.70 3.94 -30.18
C ALA A 569 -10.07 3.40 -29.71
N ALA A 570 -11.00 3.17 -30.63
CA ALA A 570 -12.33 2.65 -30.33
C ALA A 570 -12.40 1.13 -30.09
N ASP A 571 -11.44 0.35 -30.57
CA ASP A 571 -11.37 -1.11 -30.42
C ASP A 571 -10.58 -1.48 -29.16
N ILE A 572 -11.10 -1.06 -27.99
CA ILE A 572 -10.40 -1.24 -26.70
C ILE A 572 -10.21 -2.70 -26.33
N ASP A 573 -11.09 -3.59 -26.79
CA ASP A 573 -10.98 -5.03 -26.55
C ASP A 573 -10.07 -5.77 -27.55
N GLY A 574 -9.62 -5.07 -28.60
CA GLY A 574 -8.73 -5.59 -29.63
C GLY A 574 -9.38 -6.71 -30.47
N SER A 575 -10.71 -6.72 -30.60
CA SER A 575 -11.44 -7.72 -31.36
C SER A 575 -11.32 -7.55 -32.88
N GLY A 576 -10.76 -6.43 -33.33
CA GLY A 576 -10.61 -6.05 -34.73
C GLY A 576 -11.87 -5.38 -35.30
N GLN A 577 -12.84 -5.03 -34.46
CA GLN A 577 -14.10 -4.37 -34.84
C GLN A 577 -14.56 -3.42 -33.73
N VAL A 578 -15.08 -2.26 -34.10
CA VAL A 578 -15.67 -1.32 -33.14
C VAL A 578 -17.12 -1.71 -32.86
N THR A 579 -17.39 -2.16 -31.63
CA THR A 579 -18.69 -2.67 -31.20
C THR A 579 -19.24 -1.95 -29.97
N ALA A 580 -20.46 -2.31 -29.56
CA ALA A 580 -21.03 -1.81 -28.30
C ALA A 580 -20.33 -2.37 -27.05
N ALA A 581 -19.56 -3.47 -27.19
CA ALA A 581 -18.76 -4.00 -26.09
C ALA A 581 -17.60 -3.06 -25.76
N ASP A 582 -16.97 -2.47 -26.78
CA ASP A 582 -15.93 -1.47 -26.61
C ASP A 582 -16.44 -0.22 -25.90
N ALA A 583 -17.59 0.30 -26.35
CA ALA A 583 -18.22 1.44 -25.70
C ALA A 583 -18.53 1.17 -24.22
N LEU A 584 -18.92 -0.07 -23.90
CA LEU A 584 -19.14 -0.49 -22.52
C LEU A 584 -17.82 -0.58 -21.74
N GLY A 585 -16.75 -1.10 -22.33
CA GLY A 585 -15.41 -1.15 -21.74
C GLY A 585 -14.90 0.26 -21.38
N VAL A 586 -14.99 1.19 -22.32
CA VAL A 586 -14.65 2.61 -22.11
C VAL A 586 -15.53 3.23 -21.02
N LEU A 587 -16.84 2.97 -21.03
CA LEU A 587 -17.75 3.51 -20.00
C LEU A 587 -17.42 2.98 -18.61
N ARG A 588 -17.14 1.68 -18.47
CA ARG A 588 -16.79 1.06 -17.20
C ARG A 588 -15.54 1.71 -16.62
N HIS A 589 -14.50 1.87 -17.43
CA HIS A 589 -13.30 2.60 -17.03
C HIS A 589 -13.62 4.03 -16.60
N ALA A 590 -14.36 4.79 -17.42
CA ALA A 590 -14.70 6.18 -17.14
C ALA A 590 -15.52 6.40 -15.85
N VAL A 591 -16.23 5.37 -15.36
CA VAL A 591 -17.00 5.44 -14.11
C VAL A 591 -16.33 4.70 -12.93
N GLY A 592 -15.07 4.28 -13.09
CA GLY A 592 -14.30 3.60 -12.03
C GLY A 592 -14.76 2.18 -11.74
N LEU A 593 -15.34 1.48 -12.72
CA LEU A 593 -15.65 0.06 -12.65
C LEU A 593 -14.55 -0.73 -13.37
N ASP A 594 -14.21 -1.91 -12.84
CA ASP A 594 -13.28 -2.84 -13.49
C ASP A 594 -13.72 -3.13 -14.93
N SER A 595 -12.79 -3.18 -15.87
CA SER A 595 -13.02 -3.57 -17.27
C SER A 595 -12.07 -4.72 -17.60
N ASP A 596 -12.53 -5.71 -18.35
CA ASP A 596 -11.67 -6.81 -18.83
C ASP A 596 -10.55 -6.29 -19.76
N HIS A 597 -10.75 -5.08 -20.31
CA HIS A 597 -9.80 -4.37 -21.17
C HIS A 597 -9.61 -2.96 -20.63
N ALA A 598 -8.47 -2.72 -19.97
CA ALA A 598 -8.10 -1.40 -19.47
C ALA A 598 -7.50 -0.55 -20.60
N PRO A 599 -7.71 0.78 -20.58
CA PRO A 599 -7.00 1.69 -21.47
C PRO A 599 -5.50 1.49 -21.42
N HIS A 600 -4.89 1.45 -22.58
CA HIS A 600 -3.44 1.34 -22.73
C HIS A 600 -3.00 1.98 -24.03
N TRP A 601 -1.72 2.33 -24.09
CA TRP A 601 -1.11 2.90 -25.28
C TRP A 601 -0.74 1.80 -26.28
N VAL A 602 -1.05 2.02 -27.55
CA VAL A 602 -0.51 1.25 -28.67
C VAL A 602 0.29 2.17 -29.58
N PHE A 603 1.36 1.64 -30.15
CA PHE A 603 2.30 2.41 -30.95
C PHE A 603 2.35 1.86 -32.37
N VAL A 604 2.15 2.73 -33.34
CA VAL A 604 2.19 2.44 -34.77
C VAL A 604 3.22 3.32 -35.45
N ASP A 605 3.90 2.80 -36.47
CA ASP A 605 4.74 3.61 -37.33
C ASP A 605 3.91 4.77 -37.91
N SER A 606 4.37 6.02 -37.79
CA SER A 606 3.65 7.18 -38.32
C SER A 606 3.51 7.12 -39.85
N ALA A 607 4.36 6.35 -40.53
CA ALA A 607 4.28 6.10 -41.97
C ALA A 607 3.45 4.85 -42.34
N ALA A 608 2.85 4.16 -41.36
CA ALA A 608 2.05 2.97 -41.61
C ALA A 608 0.86 3.27 -42.54
N ASP A 609 0.59 2.35 -43.47
CA ASP A 609 -0.60 2.43 -44.30
C ASP A 609 -1.83 1.97 -43.50
N LEU A 610 -2.54 2.94 -42.92
CA LEU A 610 -3.79 2.72 -42.19
C LEU A 610 -5.03 2.78 -43.10
N ASN A 611 -4.86 2.76 -44.44
CA ASN A 611 -5.98 2.77 -45.36
C ASN A 611 -6.81 1.48 -45.25
N GLY A 612 -8.13 1.63 -45.18
CA GLY A 612 -9.04 0.49 -45.05
C GLY A 612 -9.33 0.07 -43.62
N ILE A 613 -8.81 0.80 -42.62
CA ILE A 613 -9.31 0.73 -41.25
C ILE A 613 -10.67 1.42 -41.18
N ASP A 614 -11.68 0.67 -40.74
CA ASP A 614 -13.02 1.17 -40.44
C ASP A 614 -13.62 0.39 -39.25
N ALA A 615 -14.85 0.72 -38.85
CA ALA A 615 -15.52 0.09 -37.72
C ALA A 615 -15.65 -1.45 -37.80
N ARG A 616 -15.48 -2.06 -38.98
CA ARG A 616 -15.58 -3.51 -39.20
C ARG A 616 -14.24 -4.18 -39.46
N ASN A 617 -13.16 -3.43 -39.53
CA ASN A 617 -11.84 -3.92 -39.85
C ASN A 617 -10.77 -3.02 -39.21
N VAL A 618 -10.46 -3.26 -37.94
CA VAL A 618 -9.42 -2.57 -37.17
C VAL A 618 -8.18 -3.45 -37.10
N ALA A 619 -7.48 -3.56 -38.23
CA ALA A 619 -6.26 -4.35 -38.34
C ALA A 619 -5.06 -3.42 -38.52
N TYR A 620 -4.09 -3.50 -37.61
CA TYR A 620 -2.86 -2.73 -37.64
C TYR A 620 -1.70 -3.57 -37.05
N GLU A 621 -0.48 -3.21 -37.40
CA GLU A 621 0.72 -3.80 -36.82
C GLU A 621 1.26 -2.89 -35.71
N THR A 622 1.69 -3.49 -34.61
CA THR A 622 2.36 -2.80 -33.50
C THR A 622 3.86 -3.04 -33.58
N GLY A 623 4.64 -2.04 -33.14
CA GLY A 623 6.09 -2.05 -33.24
C GLY A 623 6.60 -1.53 -34.59
N VAL A 624 7.89 -1.22 -34.65
CA VAL A 624 8.53 -0.64 -35.84
C VAL A 624 9.77 -1.44 -36.24
N THR A 625 9.91 -1.79 -37.52
CA THR A 625 11.08 -2.53 -38.02
C THR A 625 12.02 -1.58 -38.76
N LEU A 626 13.30 -1.55 -38.36
CA LEU A 626 14.35 -0.74 -38.96
C LEU A 626 15.23 -1.57 -39.89
N ALA A 627 15.22 -1.21 -41.18
CA ALA A 627 16.04 -1.87 -42.20
C ALA A 627 17.43 -1.23 -42.36
N GLY A 628 18.21 -1.09 -41.27
CA GLY A 628 19.68 -0.93 -41.25
C GLY A 628 20.41 0.13 -42.10
N LEU A 629 19.74 0.98 -42.89
CA LEU A 629 20.36 1.98 -43.77
C LEU A 629 19.50 3.25 -43.98
N GLU A 630 18.39 3.39 -43.27
CA GLU A 630 17.67 4.67 -43.21
C GLU A 630 18.40 5.59 -42.21
N PRO A 631 18.67 6.87 -42.53
CA PRO A 631 19.10 7.79 -41.50
C PRO A 631 18.01 7.78 -40.42
N ALA A 632 18.37 7.46 -39.17
CA ALA A 632 17.46 7.50 -38.02
C ALA A 632 16.83 8.89 -37.77
N GLN A 633 17.02 9.86 -38.65
CA GLN A 633 16.57 11.23 -38.52
C GLN A 633 15.09 11.45 -38.87
N ASP A 634 14.42 10.49 -39.54
CA ASP A 634 13.02 10.63 -39.96
C ASP A 634 12.07 9.61 -39.31
N LEU A 635 12.52 8.85 -38.30
CA LEU A 635 11.68 7.86 -37.62
C LEU A 635 10.66 8.54 -36.69
N SER A 636 9.39 8.52 -37.08
CA SER A 636 8.27 8.98 -36.24
C SER A 636 7.36 7.82 -35.87
N VAL A 637 7.00 7.72 -34.60
CA VAL A 637 6.05 6.72 -34.09
C VAL A 637 4.85 7.44 -33.51
N THR A 638 3.64 7.00 -33.83
CA THR A 638 2.40 7.56 -33.28
C THR A 638 1.86 6.67 -32.18
N GLY A 639 1.76 7.22 -30.97
CA GLY A 639 1.05 6.60 -29.84
C GLY A 639 -0.44 6.89 -29.91
N ILE A 640 -1.26 5.86 -29.72
CA ILE A 640 -2.72 5.93 -29.68
C ILE A 640 -3.17 5.35 -28.35
N LEU A 641 -3.93 6.13 -27.57
CA LEU A 641 -4.50 5.69 -26.30
C LEU A 641 -5.86 5.03 -26.55
N LEU A 642 -5.94 3.73 -26.31
CA LEU A 642 -7.18 2.97 -26.45
C LEU A 642 -8.22 3.46 -25.43
N GLY A 643 -9.40 3.81 -25.93
CA GLY A 643 -10.52 4.35 -25.17
C GLY A 643 -10.64 5.88 -25.16
N ASN A 644 -9.65 6.62 -25.65
CA ASN A 644 -9.74 8.09 -25.81
C ASN A 644 -10.05 8.47 -27.26
N ILE A 645 -11.19 9.11 -27.50
CA ILE A 645 -11.65 9.51 -28.85
C ILE A 645 -12.06 11.00 -28.90
N GLY A 646 -12.37 11.61 -27.77
CA GLY A 646 -12.91 12.97 -27.68
C GLY A 646 -11.87 14.09 -27.85
N ASP A 647 -10.60 13.83 -27.55
CA ASP A 647 -9.55 14.87 -27.45
C ASP A 647 -8.61 14.96 -28.66
N THR A 648 -8.88 14.23 -29.75
CA THR A 648 -7.92 14.12 -30.87
C THR A 648 -8.04 15.23 -31.95
N ALA A 649 -8.44 16.45 -31.56
CA ALA A 649 -8.68 17.57 -32.48
C ALA A 649 -7.47 18.49 -32.69
#